data_AF-A0A8J8WJY6-F1
#
_entry.id   AF-A0A8J8WJY6-F1
#
_cell.length_a   1.000
_cell.length_b   1.000
_cell.length_c   1.000
_cell.angle_alpha   90.00
_cell.angle_beta   90.00
_cell.angle_gamma   90.00
#
_symmetry.space_group_name_H-M   'P 1'
#
loop_
_entity.id
_entity.type
_entity.pdbx_description
1 polymer ?
#
loop_
_entity_poly.entity_id
_entity_poly.type
_entity_poly.pdbx_seq_one_letter_code
_entity_poly.pdbx_strand_id
1 'polypeptide(L)'
;MRPVQHLCLVLFALAARGQNDTLGLGNGYTSLATSNFDIKLVQDSQILASLKPRDGDFDFMPFDDLVYRAANGQYHNGDITFRYRASGASTWISADSSRMRRKVKDMPTQALSAADLSATLPSEFPLQVVRTWSDLDGDLGLAFTVTNRAKTSVEIGSLGFPTEFNSIFTNRTAEEMAAKCSLADPYIGMDAGYLQVSPTSGEGPALIVTPLTNTSTPFEAWRNLNEPSVDPLYYGSQTFEGFYEWQIHSKAYAENEWSAVTPWNRPTSRILKPGQAITYGLRFSLVKNGIRGIQKAVQSTNTPVAIGIPGYVVPADMTARLFTLHGDIENASSDDNAFKITHDSNRSLSLTPTGSRWGRASLTITYLEGKIQTVHYFITDPAPAVLDKLGEFTTTSMWYNETSDLFGRAPSVMTWDHSLGAQVLQDPRVWIAGLSDEGGVIYLASTMKQFGSSSAPEIARLESFVDEVLFKRIQSSGLPVRKSLFFYEPSQVPTYQYDQSIDWGNWWSWNKDASYSTDRAYDYIHVIGAYWALYRAGRADESLLKVHPWTWYLSRAYNTTIACFATDSSGRGLVSYSRVGLMGETVVGELLADLRREGWAGEADAVEAAMKIRAEAWDIEAVPYGSEMAWDSTGQEGIYYWSNYFNFTKTATKTINSILGFMPTVAHWGWNGNARRYWDFIYAGKLQRIERMIHHYGSSLNALPLLSQFRQTPADTHLLRVGYGGITGPLSNIRQDGSMYNGFHSFPDTLRGDDYSGDFGPTFLGMMLGSGVYVVHDPDVGLVTYGGDMNTSSSSSSSSDAGGTVTVQPRDAVRRRVYVADLGIYVTIDAGQIQEFSLGYQDGKVRSPLQLQIVPGPAKALSTVIWIETPATSERFQVDGHDKLNEKRGGWSIDLDTRGTHVVISQIRGI
;
A
#
# COMPACT_ATOMS: atom_id res chain seq x y z
N MET A 1 19.31 -39.04 1.75
CA MET A 1 18.85 -40.43 1.56
C MET A 1 17.34 -40.44 1.76
N ARG A 2 16.58 -40.74 0.70
CA ARG A 2 15.11 -40.90 0.73
C ARG A 2 14.75 -42.37 0.97
N PRO A 3 13.55 -42.64 1.51
CA PRO A 3 12.75 -43.72 0.94
C PRO A 3 11.28 -43.32 0.68
N VAL A 4 10.91 -43.48 -0.60
CA VAL A 4 9.73 -44.12 -1.20
C VAL A 4 8.39 -44.15 -0.45
N GLN A 5 7.38 -43.60 -1.15
CA GLN A 5 5.93 -43.64 -0.94
C GLN A 5 5.35 -45.07 -0.94
N HIS A 6 4.28 -45.30 -0.18
CA HIS A 6 3.17 -46.18 -0.60
C HIS A 6 1.80 -45.60 -0.19
N LEU A 7 0.86 -45.80 -1.10
CA LEU A 7 -0.51 -45.31 -1.22
C LEU A 7 -1.45 -45.97 -0.19
N CYS A 8 -2.37 -45.21 0.42
CA CYS A 8 -3.64 -45.73 0.96
C CYS A 8 -4.75 -44.69 0.82
N LEU A 9 -5.83 -45.09 0.13
CA LEU A 9 -7.09 -44.36 -0.05
C LEU A 9 -7.98 -44.45 1.22
N VAL A 10 -8.61 -43.32 1.54
CA VAL A 10 -9.92 -43.14 2.21
C VAL A 10 -10.08 -43.65 3.65
N LEU A 11 -10.00 -42.69 4.59
CA LEU A 11 -10.98 -42.48 5.66
C LEU A 11 -10.71 -41.11 6.32
N PHE A 12 -11.38 -40.06 5.81
CA PHE A 12 -11.49 -38.78 6.51
C PHE A 12 -12.46 -38.94 7.68
N ALA A 13 -11.96 -39.55 8.76
CA ALA A 13 -12.49 -39.40 10.11
C ALA A 13 -11.34 -38.90 10.98
N LEU A 14 -10.84 -37.70 10.67
CA LEU A 14 -9.87 -37.02 11.52
C LEU A 14 -10.62 -36.53 12.76
N ALA A 15 -10.28 -37.16 13.88
CA ALA A 15 -10.71 -36.79 15.21
C ALA A 15 -10.62 -35.28 15.42
N ALA A 16 -11.71 -34.67 15.86
CA ALA A 16 -11.77 -33.31 16.38
C ALA A 16 -10.75 -33.17 17.52
N ARG A 17 -9.56 -32.66 17.22
CA ARG A 17 -8.61 -32.21 18.23
C ARG A 17 -8.74 -30.70 18.34
N GLY A 18 -9.36 -30.25 19.44
CA GLY A 18 -9.10 -28.92 19.99
C GLY A 18 -10.30 -28.14 20.51
N GLN A 19 -11.48 -28.27 19.91
CA GLN A 19 -12.62 -27.39 20.23
C GLN A 19 -13.98 -28.10 20.26
N ASN A 20 -14.94 -27.49 20.98
CA ASN A 20 -16.35 -27.82 20.83
C ASN A 20 -16.79 -27.41 19.42
N ASP A 21 -17.02 -28.39 18.55
CA ASP A 21 -17.62 -28.20 17.22
C ASP A 21 -19.07 -27.70 17.39
N THR A 22 -19.28 -26.40 17.22
CA THR A 22 -20.62 -25.79 17.23
C THR A 22 -21.13 -25.49 15.81
N LEU A 23 -20.28 -25.63 14.79
CA LEU A 23 -20.68 -25.59 13.37
C LEU A 23 -21.42 -26.84 12.91
N GLY A 24 -21.15 -27.98 13.54
CA GLY A 24 -21.67 -29.30 13.16
C GLY A 24 -20.85 -29.98 12.08
N LEU A 25 -19.52 -29.78 12.06
CA LEU A 25 -18.60 -30.41 11.11
C LEU A 25 -18.67 -31.95 11.17
N GLY A 26 -18.90 -32.52 12.35
CA GLY A 26 -19.07 -33.96 12.54
C GLY A 26 -20.24 -34.58 11.75
N ASN A 27 -21.22 -33.76 11.33
CA ASN A 27 -22.35 -34.20 10.51
C ASN A 27 -22.09 -34.10 9.00
N GLY A 28 -20.90 -33.64 8.58
CA GLY A 28 -20.46 -33.61 7.20
C GLY A 28 -20.84 -32.35 6.42
N TYR A 29 -20.71 -32.44 5.09
CA TYR A 29 -20.86 -31.32 4.17
C TYR A 29 -21.84 -31.67 3.04
N THR A 30 -22.66 -30.71 2.64
CA THR A 30 -23.42 -30.76 1.39
C THR A 30 -22.52 -30.28 0.26
N SER A 31 -22.20 -31.17 -0.69
CA SER A 31 -21.42 -30.83 -1.89
C SER A 31 -22.35 -30.34 -2.99
N LEU A 32 -22.05 -29.16 -3.53
CA LEU A 32 -22.81 -28.45 -4.56
C LEU A 32 -21.84 -27.99 -5.65
N ALA A 33 -22.38 -27.61 -6.80
CA ALA A 33 -21.59 -27.02 -7.87
C ALA A 33 -22.41 -26.01 -8.66
N THR A 34 -21.71 -25.02 -9.20
CA THR A 34 -22.16 -24.15 -10.28
C THR A 34 -21.28 -24.40 -11.51
N SER A 35 -21.46 -23.64 -12.60
CA SER A 35 -20.56 -23.76 -13.75
C SER A 35 -19.14 -23.24 -13.48
N ASN A 36 -18.94 -22.33 -12.51
CA ASN A 36 -17.62 -21.80 -12.16
C ASN A 36 -17.03 -22.39 -10.87
N PHE A 37 -17.85 -22.95 -9.96
CA PHE A 37 -17.39 -23.34 -8.62
C PHE A 37 -17.78 -24.75 -8.19
N ASP A 38 -16.87 -25.40 -7.48
CA ASP A 38 -17.15 -26.47 -6.52
C ASP A 38 -17.37 -25.86 -5.13
N ILE A 39 -18.48 -26.24 -4.49
CA ILE A 39 -18.96 -25.62 -3.26
C ILE A 39 -19.20 -26.70 -2.20
N LYS A 40 -18.80 -26.41 -0.95
CA LYS A 40 -19.25 -27.19 0.21
C LYS A 40 -19.92 -26.28 1.23
N LEU A 41 -21.11 -26.68 1.67
CA LEU A 41 -21.76 -26.09 2.83
C LEU A 41 -21.67 -27.06 4.01
N VAL A 42 -21.41 -26.57 5.22
CA VAL A 42 -21.54 -27.40 6.43
C VAL A 42 -23.00 -27.84 6.57
N GLN A 43 -23.26 -29.13 6.77
CA GLN A 43 -24.62 -29.67 6.68
C GLN A 43 -25.58 -29.08 7.72
N ASP A 44 -25.12 -28.86 8.96
CA ASP A 44 -25.98 -28.38 10.04
C ASP A 44 -26.16 -26.86 10.04
N SER A 45 -25.10 -26.10 9.78
CA SER A 45 -25.12 -24.64 9.85
C SER A 45 -25.38 -23.98 8.50
N GLN A 46 -25.26 -24.71 7.38
CA GLN A 46 -25.33 -24.24 6.00
C GLN A 46 -24.44 -23.00 5.69
N ILE A 47 -23.32 -22.84 6.41
CA ILE A 47 -22.29 -21.85 6.08
C ILE A 47 -21.37 -22.38 4.98
N LEU A 48 -20.68 -21.48 4.28
CA LEU A 48 -19.74 -21.84 3.21
C LEU A 48 -18.42 -22.34 3.81
N ALA A 49 -18.12 -23.61 3.59
CA ALA A 49 -16.91 -24.26 4.06
C ALA A 49 -15.77 -24.23 3.03
N SER A 50 -16.12 -24.35 1.74
CA SER A 50 -15.16 -24.46 0.62
C SER A 50 -15.75 -23.79 -0.61
N LEU A 51 -14.92 -23.03 -1.31
CA LEU A 51 -15.25 -22.38 -2.59
C LEU A 51 -14.05 -22.49 -3.52
N LYS A 52 -14.08 -23.48 -4.41
CA LYS A 52 -13.00 -23.74 -5.37
C LYS A 52 -13.46 -23.47 -6.79
N PRO A 53 -12.61 -22.91 -7.66
CA PRO A 53 -12.86 -22.94 -9.11
C PRO A 53 -13.09 -24.38 -9.58
N ARG A 54 -14.06 -24.61 -10.47
CA ARG A 54 -14.47 -25.96 -10.95
C ARG A 54 -13.32 -26.82 -11.50
N ASP A 55 -12.27 -26.19 -12.03
CA ASP A 55 -11.09 -26.86 -12.61
C ASP A 55 -9.79 -26.51 -11.86
N GLY A 56 -9.87 -26.13 -10.58
CA GLY A 56 -8.71 -25.69 -9.80
C GLY A 56 -8.69 -26.21 -8.37
N ASP A 57 -7.49 -26.27 -7.78
CA ASP A 57 -7.29 -26.78 -6.42
C ASP A 57 -7.33 -25.69 -5.34
N PHE A 58 -7.14 -24.42 -5.74
CA PHE A 58 -7.12 -23.26 -4.84
C PHE A 58 -8.50 -23.07 -4.18
N ASP A 59 -8.52 -23.10 -2.85
CA ASP A 59 -9.72 -22.83 -2.07
C ASP A 59 -9.66 -21.41 -1.53
N PHE A 60 -10.63 -20.59 -1.90
CA PHE A 60 -10.73 -19.23 -1.36
C PHE A 60 -11.09 -19.24 0.14
N MET A 61 -11.69 -20.32 0.63
CA MET A 61 -12.02 -20.50 2.05
C MET A 61 -10.87 -21.21 2.78
N PRO A 62 -10.67 -20.97 4.09
CA PRO A 62 -9.71 -21.70 4.91
C PRO A 62 -10.22 -23.12 5.25
N PHE A 63 -10.60 -23.92 4.24
CA PHE A 63 -11.21 -25.24 4.44
C PHE A 63 -10.29 -26.21 5.19
N ASP A 64 -8.98 -26.12 4.98
CA ASP A 64 -7.98 -26.94 5.68
C ASP A 64 -7.84 -26.57 7.17
N ASP A 65 -8.13 -25.32 7.52
CA ASP A 65 -8.10 -24.79 8.88
C ASP A 65 -9.49 -24.74 9.57
N LEU A 66 -10.56 -25.13 8.86
CA LEU A 66 -11.94 -25.02 9.34
C LEU A 66 -12.19 -25.76 10.66
N VAL A 67 -11.43 -26.83 10.93
CA VAL A 67 -11.54 -27.61 12.18
C VAL A 67 -11.15 -26.80 13.42
N TYR A 68 -10.29 -25.80 13.26
CA TYR A 68 -9.86 -24.86 14.30
C TYR A 68 -10.76 -23.61 14.36
N ARG A 69 -11.74 -23.55 13.46
CA ARG A 69 -12.67 -22.43 13.29
C ARG A 69 -14.12 -22.81 13.52
N ALA A 70 -14.37 -23.89 14.25
CA ALA A 70 -15.69 -24.47 14.41
C ALA A 70 -16.48 -24.01 15.64
N ALA A 71 -15.90 -23.13 16.47
CA ALA A 71 -16.49 -22.69 17.72
C ALA A 71 -17.42 -21.47 17.55
N ASN A 72 -18.21 -21.19 18.59
CA ASN A 72 -19.03 -19.99 18.65
C ASN A 72 -18.16 -18.72 18.64
N GLY A 73 -18.61 -17.71 17.91
CA GLY A 73 -17.93 -16.42 17.78
C GLY A 73 -16.78 -16.37 16.77
N GLN A 74 -16.51 -17.46 16.05
CA GLN A 74 -15.70 -17.46 14.83
C GLN A 74 -16.63 -17.29 13.63
N TYR A 75 -16.32 -16.38 12.71
CA TYR A 75 -17.23 -15.97 11.65
C TYR A 75 -16.92 -16.63 10.30
N HIS A 76 -17.97 -16.91 9.51
CA HIS A 76 -17.87 -17.49 8.16
C HIS A 76 -18.79 -16.79 7.15
N ASN A 77 -18.51 -16.97 5.86
CA ASN A 77 -19.45 -16.55 4.82
C ASN A 77 -20.79 -17.30 4.97
N GLY A 78 -21.87 -16.52 5.12
CA GLY A 78 -23.19 -17.02 5.44
C GLY A 78 -23.66 -16.68 6.85
N ASP A 79 -22.81 -16.17 7.72
CA ASP A 79 -23.26 -15.50 8.95
C ASP A 79 -23.85 -14.12 8.67
N ILE A 80 -24.54 -13.57 9.67
CA ILE A 80 -25.14 -12.24 9.63
C ILE A 80 -25.13 -11.60 11.02
N THR A 81 -24.81 -10.30 11.07
CA THR A 81 -24.78 -9.49 12.29
C THR A 81 -25.79 -8.35 12.19
N PHE A 82 -26.37 -7.96 13.34
CA PHE A 82 -27.38 -6.91 13.44
C PHE A 82 -27.13 -6.02 14.65
N ARG A 83 -27.49 -4.74 14.49
CA ARG A 83 -27.96 -3.89 15.59
C ARG A 83 -29.32 -3.31 15.23
N TYR A 84 -30.29 -3.51 16.10
CA TYR A 84 -31.69 -3.11 15.86
C TYR A 84 -32.33 -2.51 17.11
N ARG A 85 -33.44 -1.81 16.91
CA ARG A 85 -34.28 -1.31 18.01
C ARG A 85 -35.73 -1.18 17.56
N ALA A 86 -36.66 -1.13 18.51
CA ALA A 86 -38.02 -0.69 18.20
C ALA A 86 -37.99 0.77 17.72
N SER A 87 -38.76 1.11 16.71
CA SER A 87 -38.81 2.47 16.18
C SER A 87 -39.16 3.48 17.29
N GLY A 88 -38.28 4.47 17.51
CA GLY A 88 -38.41 5.48 18.56
C GLY A 88 -37.73 5.14 19.89
N ALA A 89 -37.21 3.92 20.07
CA ALA A 89 -36.30 3.60 21.17
C ALA A 89 -34.91 4.23 20.94
N SER A 90 -34.15 4.45 22.01
CA SER A 90 -32.78 4.97 21.93
C SER A 90 -31.72 3.87 21.86
N THR A 91 -31.88 2.81 22.65
CA THR A 91 -30.87 1.75 22.79
C THR A 91 -30.86 0.76 21.62
N TRP A 92 -29.67 0.49 21.07
CA TRP A 92 -29.45 -0.56 20.08
C TRP A 92 -29.25 -1.93 20.75
N ILE A 93 -29.90 -2.96 20.20
CA ILE A 93 -29.81 -4.36 20.62
C ILE A 93 -29.03 -5.12 19.55
N SER A 94 -28.03 -5.90 19.97
CA SER A 94 -27.22 -6.71 19.04
C SER A 94 -27.80 -8.11 18.84
N ALA A 95 -27.70 -8.63 17.62
CA ALA A 95 -27.94 -10.05 17.31
C ALA A 95 -26.89 -10.52 16.30
N ASP A 96 -26.45 -11.78 16.43
CA ASP A 96 -25.30 -12.30 15.69
C ASP A 96 -25.43 -13.82 15.57
N SER A 97 -25.49 -14.35 14.33
CA SER A 97 -25.70 -15.78 14.07
C SER A 97 -24.53 -16.68 14.48
N SER A 98 -23.34 -16.11 14.67
CA SER A 98 -22.13 -16.86 15.06
C SER A 98 -22.04 -17.11 16.57
N ARG A 99 -22.74 -16.34 17.40
CA ARG A 99 -22.55 -16.33 18.87
C ARG A 99 -23.09 -17.56 19.58
N MET A 100 -24.18 -18.13 19.07
CA MET A 100 -24.82 -19.33 19.63
C MET A 100 -25.26 -20.25 18.50
N ARG A 101 -24.28 -20.86 17.83
CA ARG A 101 -24.55 -21.71 16.68
C ARG A 101 -25.42 -22.89 17.07
N ARG A 102 -26.36 -23.21 16.18
CA ARG A 102 -27.26 -24.36 16.24
C ARG A 102 -27.52 -24.82 14.82
N LYS A 103 -27.97 -26.07 14.68
CA LYS A 103 -28.50 -26.57 13.41
C LYS A 103 -29.62 -25.63 12.91
N VAL A 104 -29.45 -25.11 11.70
CA VAL A 104 -30.44 -24.24 11.07
C VAL A 104 -31.62 -25.08 10.54
N LYS A 105 -32.76 -24.44 10.31
CA LYS A 105 -33.93 -25.13 9.79
C LYS A 105 -33.97 -25.01 8.27
N ASP A 106 -33.82 -26.13 7.58
CA ASP A 106 -33.93 -26.18 6.12
C ASP A 106 -35.29 -25.65 5.64
N MET A 107 -35.25 -24.91 4.53
CA MET A 107 -36.43 -24.33 3.88
C MET A 107 -36.59 -24.90 2.47
N PRO A 108 -37.82 -25.25 2.02
CA PRO A 108 -38.05 -25.63 0.63
C PRO A 108 -37.61 -24.52 -0.33
N THR A 109 -36.79 -24.85 -1.32
CA THR A 109 -36.26 -23.88 -2.28
C THR A 109 -35.94 -24.52 -3.63
N GLN A 110 -35.91 -23.71 -4.69
CA GLN A 110 -35.34 -24.07 -6.00
C GLN A 110 -33.88 -23.62 -6.14
N ALA A 111 -33.38 -22.86 -5.18
CA ALA A 111 -31.98 -22.47 -5.11
C ALA A 111 -31.12 -23.66 -4.64
N LEU A 112 -29.80 -23.47 -4.55
CA LEU A 112 -28.87 -24.51 -4.10
C LEU A 112 -29.14 -24.94 -2.66
N SER A 113 -29.47 -23.99 -1.78
CA SER A 113 -29.84 -24.25 -0.39
C SER A 113 -30.58 -23.07 0.22
N ALA A 114 -31.46 -23.32 1.19
CA ALA A 114 -32.09 -22.26 1.98
C ALA A 114 -32.34 -22.72 3.43
N ALA A 115 -32.23 -21.78 4.37
CA ALA A 115 -32.47 -22.05 5.78
C ALA A 115 -32.98 -20.83 6.55
N ASP A 116 -33.84 -21.09 7.54
CA ASP A 116 -34.25 -20.13 8.56
C ASP A 116 -33.21 -20.11 9.70
N LEU A 117 -32.64 -18.92 9.95
CA LEU A 117 -31.57 -18.70 10.92
C LEU A 117 -32.06 -18.41 12.34
N SER A 118 -33.38 -18.35 12.59
CA SER A 118 -33.94 -18.00 13.90
C SER A 118 -33.38 -18.83 15.07
N ALA A 119 -32.98 -20.09 14.83
CA ALA A 119 -32.38 -20.94 15.88
C ALA A 119 -31.00 -20.44 16.38
N THR A 120 -30.31 -19.63 15.57
CA THR A 120 -28.98 -19.07 15.88
C THR A 120 -29.04 -17.66 16.46
N LEU A 121 -30.22 -17.05 16.46
CA LEU A 121 -30.45 -15.67 16.88
C LEU A 121 -31.15 -15.66 18.27
N PRO A 122 -31.14 -14.53 19.00
CA PRO A 122 -31.80 -14.43 20.30
C PRO A 122 -33.28 -14.85 20.24
N SER A 123 -33.78 -15.50 21.30
CA SER A 123 -35.16 -16.03 21.31
C SER A 123 -36.25 -14.97 21.19
N GLU A 124 -35.97 -13.72 21.62
CA GLU A 124 -36.87 -12.57 21.50
C GLU A 124 -36.52 -11.66 20.30
N PHE A 125 -35.85 -12.19 19.29
CA PHE A 125 -35.47 -11.43 18.10
C PHE A 125 -36.70 -11.12 17.22
N PRO A 126 -37.00 -9.84 16.92
CA PRO A 126 -38.25 -9.44 16.27
C PRO A 126 -38.28 -9.67 14.75
N LEU A 127 -37.13 -10.05 14.16
CA LEU A 127 -37.00 -10.27 12.73
C LEU A 127 -36.83 -11.78 12.45
N GLN A 128 -37.45 -12.26 11.39
CA GLN A 128 -37.11 -13.56 10.81
C GLN A 128 -36.04 -13.33 9.73
N VAL A 129 -35.05 -14.22 9.68
CA VAL A 129 -33.97 -14.16 8.70
C VAL A 129 -33.88 -15.50 7.97
N VAL A 130 -34.09 -15.47 6.67
CA VAL A 130 -33.94 -16.64 5.79
C VAL A 130 -32.71 -16.41 4.91
N ARG A 131 -31.74 -17.32 4.98
CA ARG A 131 -30.56 -17.33 4.10
C ARG A 131 -30.82 -18.24 2.90
N THR A 132 -30.38 -17.82 1.72
CA THR A 132 -30.46 -18.58 0.48
C THR A 132 -29.12 -18.56 -0.25
N TRP A 133 -28.66 -19.72 -0.69
CA TRP A 133 -27.53 -19.91 -1.61
C TRP A 133 -28.08 -20.28 -2.99
N SER A 134 -27.60 -19.63 -4.05
CA SER A 134 -28.14 -19.78 -5.42
C SER A 134 -27.03 -19.85 -6.47
N ASP A 135 -27.29 -20.55 -7.57
CA ASP A 135 -26.49 -20.45 -8.80
C ASP A 135 -26.99 -19.25 -9.61
N LEU A 136 -26.09 -18.36 -9.99
CA LEU A 136 -26.36 -17.15 -10.76
C LEU A 136 -25.42 -17.08 -11.95
N ASP A 137 -25.87 -17.62 -13.09
CA ASP A 137 -25.09 -17.67 -14.33
C ASP A 137 -23.70 -18.33 -14.13
N GLY A 138 -23.61 -19.32 -13.24
CA GLY A 138 -22.35 -19.97 -12.89
C GLY A 138 -21.67 -19.45 -11.65
N ASP A 139 -22.07 -18.30 -11.13
CA ASP A 139 -21.53 -17.73 -9.91
C ASP A 139 -22.33 -18.14 -8.67
N LEU A 140 -21.74 -17.95 -7.49
CA LEU A 140 -22.42 -18.24 -6.23
C LEU A 140 -23.09 -16.98 -5.68
N GLY A 141 -24.41 -17.02 -5.53
CA GLY A 141 -25.18 -15.99 -4.84
C GLY A 141 -25.47 -16.34 -3.39
N LEU A 142 -25.31 -15.38 -2.49
CA LEU A 142 -25.72 -15.42 -1.08
C LEU A 142 -26.76 -14.33 -0.83
N ALA A 143 -27.94 -14.68 -0.32
CA ALA A 143 -28.98 -13.71 0.02
C ALA A 143 -29.56 -13.95 1.41
N PHE A 144 -29.94 -12.86 2.08
CA PHE A 144 -30.68 -12.85 3.34
C PHE A 144 -31.97 -12.06 3.18
N THR A 145 -33.11 -12.71 3.34
CA THR A 145 -34.42 -12.06 3.43
C THR A 145 -34.76 -11.83 4.90
N VAL A 146 -34.86 -10.56 5.28
CA VAL A 146 -35.15 -10.10 6.64
C VAL A 146 -36.60 -9.63 6.69
N THR A 147 -37.43 -10.29 7.49
CA THR A 147 -38.86 -9.98 7.64
C THR A 147 -39.18 -9.54 9.05
N ASN A 148 -39.83 -8.40 9.23
CA ASN A 148 -40.31 -7.98 10.54
C ASN A 148 -41.53 -8.80 10.96
N ARG A 149 -41.37 -9.66 11.99
CA ARG A 149 -42.45 -10.48 12.57
C ARG A 149 -43.08 -9.87 13.82
N ALA A 150 -42.55 -8.74 14.31
CA ALA A 150 -43.12 -8.01 15.41
C ALA A 150 -44.37 -7.21 15.00
N LYS A 151 -45.12 -6.74 16.02
CA LYS A 151 -46.31 -5.89 15.84
C LYS A 151 -45.96 -4.40 15.68
N THR A 152 -44.70 -4.03 15.88
CA THR A 152 -44.18 -2.66 15.80
C THR A 152 -43.10 -2.56 14.74
N SER A 153 -42.84 -1.35 14.26
CA SER A 153 -41.73 -1.11 13.33
C SER A 153 -40.38 -1.33 14.03
N VAL A 154 -39.44 -1.94 13.32
CA VAL A 154 -38.06 -2.17 13.77
C VAL A 154 -37.12 -1.32 12.94
N GLU A 155 -36.24 -0.57 13.57
CA GLU A 155 -35.12 0.10 12.92
C GLU A 155 -33.88 -0.80 12.99
N ILE A 156 -33.27 -1.08 11.85
CA ILE A 156 -31.99 -1.78 11.70
C ILE A 156 -30.93 -0.71 11.52
N GLY A 157 -30.13 -0.47 12.56
CA GLY A 157 -29.04 0.52 12.57
C GLY A 157 -27.68 -0.07 12.19
N SER A 158 -27.53 -1.39 12.24
CA SER A 158 -26.41 -2.10 11.64
C SER A 158 -26.88 -3.40 11.04
N LEU A 159 -26.33 -3.74 9.87
CA LEU A 159 -26.47 -5.06 9.26
C LEU A 159 -25.17 -5.39 8.54
N GLY A 160 -24.51 -6.46 8.95
CA GLY A 160 -23.20 -6.87 8.45
C GLY A 160 -23.19 -8.31 7.94
N PHE A 161 -22.40 -8.55 6.89
CA PHE A 161 -22.05 -9.88 6.39
C PHE A 161 -20.57 -10.15 6.68
N PRO A 162 -20.27 -11.01 7.66
CA PRO A 162 -18.93 -11.50 7.86
C PRO A 162 -18.36 -12.16 6.59
N THR A 163 -17.11 -11.84 6.28
CA THR A 163 -16.43 -12.35 5.10
C THR A 163 -15.13 -13.03 5.50
N GLU A 164 -15.09 -14.33 5.28
CA GLU A 164 -13.94 -15.18 5.58
C GLU A 164 -13.25 -15.56 4.27
N PHE A 165 -11.94 -15.41 4.22
CA PHE A 165 -11.11 -15.91 3.13
C PHE A 165 -9.86 -16.53 3.73
N ASN A 166 -9.10 -17.31 2.94
CA ASN A 166 -7.92 -17.98 3.46
C ASN A 166 -6.74 -17.01 3.66
N SER A 167 -6.84 -16.07 4.60
CA SER A 167 -5.79 -15.11 4.99
C SER A 167 -5.13 -15.50 6.31
N ILE A 168 -5.02 -16.82 6.56
CA ILE A 168 -4.39 -17.41 7.74
C ILE A 168 -3.04 -17.96 7.29
N PHE A 169 -1.96 -17.38 7.81
CA PHE A 169 -0.58 -17.73 7.48
C PHE A 169 0.08 -18.62 8.54
N THR A 170 -0.62 -18.85 9.65
CA THR A 170 -0.11 -19.59 10.80
C THR A 170 0.34 -20.99 10.42
N ASN A 171 1.53 -21.40 10.86
CA ASN A 171 2.13 -22.71 10.59
C ASN A 171 2.29 -23.09 9.11
N ARG A 172 2.29 -22.11 8.19
CA ARG A 172 2.55 -22.34 6.76
C ARG A 172 3.98 -22.02 6.39
N THR A 173 4.58 -22.87 5.57
CA THR A 173 5.79 -22.53 4.79
C THR A 173 5.49 -21.43 3.77
N ALA A 174 6.52 -20.80 3.21
CA ALA A 174 6.33 -19.77 2.18
C ALA A 174 5.60 -20.31 0.93
N GLU A 175 5.90 -21.55 0.53
CA GLU A 175 5.24 -22.24 -0.57
C GLU A 175 3.77 -22.57 -0.26
N GLU A 176 3.47 -23.07 0.94
CA GLU A 176 2.08 -23.33 1.35
C GLU A 176 1.27 -22.04 1.45
N MET A 177 1.88 -20.97 1.96
CA MET A 177 1.27 -19.65 2.00
C MET A 177 0.93 -19.17 0.59
N ALA A 178 1.89 -19.18 -0.33
CA ALA A 178 1.68 -18.73 -1.70
C ALA A 178 0.65 -19.60 -2.46
N ALA A 179 0.59 -20.90 -2.16
CA ALA A 179 -0.30 -21.84 -2.83
C ALA A 179 -1.74 -21.85 -2.29
N LYS A 180 -1.97 -21.41 -1.05
CA LYS A 180 -3.26 -21.57 -0.36
C LYS A 180 -3.88 -20.27 0.12
N CYS A 181 -3.10 -19.20 0.30
CA CYS A 181 -3.60 -17.98 0.90
C CYS A 181 -4.08 -16.95 -0.12
N SER A 182 -5.03 -16.13 0.32
CA SER A 182 -5.50 -14.95 -0.39
C SER A 182 -5.73 -13.80 0.55
N LEU A 183 -5.68 -12.58 0.03
CA LEU A 183 -5.96 -11.35 0.74
C LEU A 183 -7.23 -10.69 0.19
N ALA A 184 -8.08 -10.19 1.09
CA ALA A 184 -9.33 -9.53 0.74
C ALA A 184 -9.26 -8.02 0.98
N ASP A 185 -9.36 -7.22 -0.08
CA ASP A 185 -9.34 -5.76 -0.01
C ASP A 185 -10.68 -5.14 -0.43
N PRO A 186 -11.22 -4.18 0.35
CA PRO A 186 -12.50 -3.54 0.07
C PRO A 186 -12.37 -2.33 -0.87
N TYR A 187 -13.40 -2.18 -1.71
CA TYR A 187 -13.84 -0.88 -2.18
C TYR A 187 -15.16 -0.54 -1.50
N ILE A 188 -15.14 0.40 -0.55
CA ILE A 188 -16.29 0.79 0.27
C ILE A 188 -17.12 1.87 -0.46
N GLY A 189 -17.52 1.58 -1.71
CA GLY A 189 -18.07 2.54 -2.67
C GLY A 189 -19.60 2.63 -2.72
N MET A 190 -20.32 2.27 -1.65
CA MET A 190 -21.79 2.16 -1.65
C MET A 190 -22.30 1.14 -2.69
N ASP A 191 -23.16 1.50 -3.65
CA ASP A 191 -23.68 0.56 -4.66
C ASP A 191 -22.60 0.11 -5.66
N ALA A 192 -21.48 0.86 -5.72
CA ALA A 192 -20.28 0.51 -6.48
C ALA A 192 -19.30 -0.37 -5.69
N GLY A 193 -19.60 -0.64 -4.41
CA GLY A 193 -18.66 -1.36 -3.56
C GLY A 193 -18.47 -2.80 -3.97
N TYR A 194 -17.27 -3.33 -3.72
CA TYR A 194 -16.93 -4.73 -3.94
C TYR A 194 -15.76 -5.13 -3.04
N LEU A 195 -15.57 -6.44 -2.85
CA LEU A 195 -14.33 -7.02 -2.35
C LEU A 195 -13.57 -7.64 -3.50
N GLN A 196 -12.26 -7.43 -3.55
CA GLN A 196 -11.37 -8.25 -4.36
C GLN A 196 -10.60 -9.20 -3.46
N VAL A 197 -10.51 -10.47 -3.87
CA VAL A 197 -9.81 -11.52 -3.15
C VAL A 197 -8.71 -12.06 -4.07
N SER A 198 -7.48 -11.71 -3.75
CA SER A 198 -6.30 -11.97 -4.57
C SER A 198 -5.46 -13.08 -3.94
N PRO A 199 -5.07 -14.13 -4.68
CA PRO A 199 -4.04 -15.06 -4.23
C PRO A 199 -2.75 -14.30 -3.87
N THR A 200 -2.08 -14.69 -2.78
CA THR A 200 -0.84 -14.01 -2.33
C THR A 200 0.33 -14.21 -3.30
N SER A 201 0.31 -15.27 -4.10
CA SER A 201 1.24 -15.47 -5.22
C SER A 201 1.04 -14.45 -6.34
N GLY A 202 -0.15 -13.83 -6.43
CA GLY A 202 -0.58 -13.00 -7.54
C GLY A 202 -0.88 -13.75 -8.83
N GLU A 203 -0.85 -15.08 -8.79
CA GLU A 203 -1.07 -15.95 -9.95
C GLU A 203 -2.38 -16.72 -9.84
N GLY A 204 -2.90 -17.15 -11.00
CA GLY A 204 -4.15 -17.89 -11.08
C GLY A 204 -5.41 -17.02 -10.97
N PRO A 205 -6.58 -17.65 -10.87
CA PRO A 205 -7.85 -16.94 -10.75
C PRO A 205 -7.94 -16.12 -9.46
N ALA A 206 -8.47 -14.91 -9.57
CA ALA A 206 -8.90 -14.13 -8.41
C ALA A 206 -10.42 -14.29 -8.19
N LEU A 207 -10.95 -13.71 -7.13
CA LEU A 207 -12.38 -13.70 -6.82
C LEU A 207 -12.83 -12.28 -6.53
N ILE A 208 -14.03 -11.92 -6.99
CA ILE A 208 -14.71 -10.69 -6.56
C ILE A 208 -16.00 -11.01 -5.82
N VAL A 209 -16.34 -10.16 -4.84
CA VAL A 209 -17.64 -10.18 -4.17
C VAL A 209 -18.32 -8.85 -4.42
N THR A 210 -19.47 -8.88 -5.10
CA THR A 210 -20.24 -7.69 -5.48
C THR A 210 -21.65 -7.76 -4.91
N PRO A 211 -22.41 -6.65 -4.89
CA PRO A 211 -23.83 -6.68 -4.56
C PRO A 211 -24.59 -7.64 -5.48
N LEU A 212 -25.52 -8.39 -4.91
CA LEU A 212 -26.41 -9.24 -5.69
C LEU A 212 -27.42 -8.37 -6.46
N THR A 213 -27.61 -8.67 -7.75
CA THR A 213 -28.57 -7.94 -8.60
C THR A 213 -29.98 -7.96 -7.99
N ASN A 214 -30.71 -6.85 -8.12
CA ASN A 214 -32.06 -6.66 -7.56
C ASN A 214 -32.13 -6.74 -6.02
N THR A 215 -31.01 -6.57 -5.32
CA THR A 215 -30.97 -6.39 -3.86
C THR A 215 -30.49 -4.99 -3.48
N SER A 216 -30.75 -4.57 -2.24
CA SER A 216 -30.35 -3.26 -1.73
C SER A 216 -29.07 -3.38 -0.90
N THR A 217 -27.95 -3.77 -1.48
CA THR A 217 -26.74 -4.17 -0.73
C THR A 217 -25.56 -3.21 -0.93
N PRO A 218 -25.64 -1.94 -0.48
CA PRO A 218 -24.49 -1.03 -0.55
C PRO A 218 -23.36 -1.53 0.37
N PHE A 219 -22.11 -1.24 -0.02
CA PHE A 219 -20.94 -1.42 0.84
C PHE A 219 -20.65 -0.10 1.56
N GLU A 220 -21.30 0.13 2.70
CA GLU A 220 -21.23 1.39 3.43
C GLU A 220 -19.99 1.47 4.32
N ALA A 221 -19.62 0.38 5.00
CA ALA A 221 -18.45 0.34 5.87
C ALA A 221 -17.78 -1.05 5.87
N TRP A 222 -16.49 -1.06 6.20
CA TRP A 222 -15.67 -2.26 6.37
C TRP A 222 -15.22 -2.36 7.81
N ARG A 223 -15.84 -3.26 8.59
CA ARG A 223 -15.63 -3.34 10.04
C ARG A 223 -14.85 -4.58 10.41
N ASN A 224 -13.82 -4.43 11.25
CA ASN A 224 -13.11 -5.54 11.86
C ASN A 224 -14.05 -6.37 12.76
N LEU A 225 -13.93 -7.69 12.67
CA LEU A 225 -14.62 -8.63 13.54
C LEU A 225 -13.78 -8.85 14.81
N ASN A 226 -14.42 -9.38 15.85
CA ASN A 226 -13.75 -9.76 17.08
C ASN A 226 -14.04 -11.24 17.33
N GLU A 227 -13.03 -12.07 17.14
CA GLU A 227 -13.12 -13.52 17.36
C GLU A 227 -12.33 -13.94 18.61
N PRO A 228 -12.70 -15.06 19.25
CA PRO A 228 -11.83 -15.67 20.24
C PRO A 228 -10.55 -16.19 19.57
N SER A 229 -9.40 -15.99 20.22
CA SER A 229 -8.14 -16.63 19.80
C SER A 229 -8.16 -18.10 20.21
N VAL A 230 -7.78 -18.98 19.28
CA VAL A 230 -7.88 -20.43 19.42
C VAL A 230 -6.57 -21.04 18.97
N ASP A 231 -5.96 -21.91 19.77
CA ASP A 231 -4.76 -22.64 19.35
C ASP A 231 -5.08 -23.56 18.14
N PRO A 232 -4.28 -23.54 17.05
CA PRO A 232 -3.05 -22.76 16.86
C PRO A 232 -3.25 -21.39 16.18
N LEU A 233 -4.47 -21.06 15.77
CA LEU A 233 -4.83 -19.86 15.00
C LEU A 233 -5.12 -18.64 15.91
N TYR A 234 -4.06 -18.00 16.38
CA TYR A 234 -4.20 -16.81 17.23
C TYR A 234 -4.70 -15.60 16.42
N TYR A 235 -5.96 -15.23 16.63
CA TYR A 235 -6.60 -14.04 16.07
C TYR A 235 -5.87 -12.75 16.47
N GLY A 236 -5.72 -11.81 15.54
CA GLY A 236 -5.02 -10.54 15.79
C GLY A 236 -3.54 -10.76 16.08
N SER A 237 -2.89 -11.63 15.30
CA SER A 237 -1.45 -11.91 15.37
C SER A 237 -0.76 -11.58 14.04
N GLN A 238 0.58 -11.59 14.01
CA GLN A 238 1.35 -11.35 12.79
C GLN A 238 1.04 -12.34 11.66
N THR A 239 0.56 -13.54 11.98
CA THR A 239 0.22 -14.57 10.98
C THR A 239 -1.28 -14.72 10.75
N PHE A 240 -2.11 -13.97 11.48
CA PHE A 240 -3.54 -13.93 11.26
C PHE A 240 -4.11 -12.59 11.73
N GLU A 241 -4.26 -11.66 10.78
CA GLU A 241 -4.82 -10.30 11.00
C GLU A 241 -6.18 -10.35 11.69
N GLY A 242 -7.00 -11.30 11.26
CA GLY A 242 -8.41 -11.39 11.58
C GLY A 242 -9.28 -11.17 10.36
N PHE A 243 -10.59 -11.13 10.60
CA PHE A 243 -11.60 -10.99 9.55
C PHE A 243 -12.41 -9.72 9.73
N TYR A 244 -13.14 -9.39 8.68
CA TYR A 244 -13.94 -8.18 8.59
C TYR A 244 -15.32 -8.53 8.07
N GLU A 245 -16.25 -7.59 8.17
CA GLU A 245 -17.57 -7.71 7.60
C GLU A 245 -17.90 -6.57 6.65
N TRP A 246 -18.62 -6.93 5.59
CA TRP A 246 -19.34 -6.00 4.73
C TRP A 246 -20.50 -5.40 5.51
N GLN A 247 -20.48 -4.10 5.79
CA GLN A 247 -21.60 -3.42 6.43
C GLN A 247 -22.47 -2.69 5.42
N ILE A 248 -23.76 -3.02 5.46
CA ILE A 248 -24.80 -2.37 4.65
C ILE A 248 -25.32 -1.11 5.35
N HIS A 249 -25.42 -1.16 6.67
CA HIS A 249 -25.83 -0.07 7.54
C HIS A 249 -24.85 0.02 8.70
N SER A 250 -24.50 1.23 9.11
CA SER A 250 -23.53 1.46 10.20
C SER A 250 -23.97 2.51 11.24
N LYS A 251 -25.17 3.09 11.13
CA LYS A 251 -25.67 4.12 12.06
C LYS A 251 -25.55 3.73 13.53
N ALA A 252 -25.82 2.48 13.89
CA ALA A 252 -25.73 2.04 15.27
C ALA A 252 -24.28 2.05 15.82
N TYR A 253 -23.28 1.84 14.97
CA TYR A 253 -21.87 1.98 15.37
C TYR A 253 -21.46 3.46 15.39
N ALA A 254 -21.90 4.24 14.41
CA ALA A 254 -21.67 5.68 14.34
C ALA A 254 -22.22 6.44 15.56
N GLU A 255 -23.37 6.03 16.09
CA GLU A 255 -23.96 6.61 17.30
C GLU A 255 -23.28 6.12 18.60
N ASN A 256 -22.38 5.13 18.54
CA ASN A 256 -21.72 4.52 19.70
C ASN A 256 -20.19 4.50 19.53
N GLU A 257 -19.61 3.34 19.15
CA GLU A 257 -18.17 3.12 19.13
C GLU A 257 -17.41 4.08 18.21
N TRP A 258 -18.05 4.57 17.14
CA TRP A 258 -17.42 5.43 16.15
C TRP A 258 -17.80 6.91 16.32
N SER A 259 -18.45 7.26 17.44
CA SER A 259 -18.93 8.63 17.70
C SER A 259 -17.82 9.69 17.73
N ALA A 260 -16.57 9.27 17.97
CA ALA A 260 -15.40 10.14 18.01
C ALA A 260 -14.71 10.35 16.64
N VAL A 261 -15.21 9.72 15.57
CA VAL A 261 -14.58 9.78 14.24
C VAL A 261 -15.59 10.10 13.14
N THR A 262 -15.11 10.59 12.01
CA THR A 262 -15.90 10.70 10.78
C THR A 262 -15.75 9.41 9.97
N PRO A 263 -16.83 8.61 9.80
CA PRO A 263 -16.78 7.39 9.00
C PRO A 263 -16.49 7.66 7.52
N TRP A 264 -16.09 6.63 6.77
CA TRP A 264 -15.76 6.74 5.34
C TRP A 264 -16.97 7.16 4.47
N ASN A 265 -18.15 6.68 4.82
CA ASN A 265 -19.41 7.03 4.19
C ASN A 265 -20.40 7.52 5.24
N ARG A 266 -21.41 8.29 4.81
CA ARG A 266 -22.48 8.72 5.70
C ARG A 266 -23.23 7.50 6.27
N PRO A 267 -23.32 7.33 7.60
CA PRO A 267 -23.98 6.17 8.20
C PRO A 267 -25.49 6.13 7.91
N THR A 268 -26.02 4.95 7.58
CA THR A 268 -27.46 4.76 7.32
C THR A 268 -28.11 3.72 8.24
N SER A 269 -29.45 3.74 8.27
CA SER A 269 -30.30 2.72 8.91
C SER A 269 -31.54 2.47 8.06
N ARG A 270 -32.27 1.39 8.36
CA ARG A 270 -33.51 1.03 7.67
C ARG A 270 -34.64 0.71 8.65
N ILE A 271 -35.82 1.30 8.41
CA ILE A 271 -37.04 0.94 9.16
C ILE A 271 -37.83 -0.10 8.38
N LEU A 272 -38.20 -1.20 9.04
CA LEU A 272 -39.13 -2.22 8.55
C LEU A 272 -40.44 -2.16 9.33
N LYS A 273 -41.55 -1.94 8.63
CA LYS A 273 -42.91 -2.01 9.21
C LYS A 273 -43.30 -3.47 9.53
N PRO A 274 -44.28 -3.72 10.42
CA PRO A 274 -44.80 -5.06 10.66
C PRO A 274 -45.14 -5.81 9.36
N GLY A 275 -44.63 -7.03 9.19
CA GLY A 275 -44.82 -7.86 8.01
C GLY A 275 -43.99 -7.47 6.78
N GLN A 276 -43.29 -6.33 6.81
CA GLN A 276 -42.41 -5.93 5.70
C GLN A 276 -41.16 -6.81 5.66
N ALA A 277 -40.76 -7.16 4.43
CA ALA A 277 -39.52 -7.88 4.15
C ALA A 277 -38.59 -7.03 3.27
N ILE A 278 -37.30 -7.28 3.40
CA ILE A 278 -36.25 -6.76 2.52
C ILE A 278 -35.20 -7.85 2.28
N THR A 279 -34.60 -7.87 1.09
CA THR A 279 -33.54 -8.82 0.74
C THR A 279 -32.25 -8.07 0.46
N TYR A 280 -31.19 -8.58 1.08
CA TYR A 280 -29.80 -8.18 0.87
C TYR A 280 -29.02 -9.38 0.36
N GLY A 281 -27.97 -9.18 -0.41
CA GLY A 281 -27.18 -10.29 -0.93
C GLY A 281 -25.89 -9.91 -1.65
N LEU A 282 -25.00 -10.89 -1.75
CA LEU A 282 -23.70 -10.82 -2.38
C LEU A 282 -23.61 -11.85 -3.53
N ARG A 283 -22.83 -11.54 -4.55
CA ARG A 283 -22.45 -12.44 -5.65
C ARG A 283 -20.95 -12.66 -5.62
N PHE A 284 -20.53 -13.91 -5.55
CA PHE A 284 -19.13 -14.36 -5.61
C PHE A 284 -18.82 -14.78 -7.04
N SER A 285 -17.97 -14.02 -7.73
CA SER A 285 -17.68 -14.22 -9.17
C SER A 285 -16.22 -14.51 -9.41
N LEU A 286 -15.93 -15.54 -10.21
CA LEU A 286 -14.57 -15.95 -10.52
C LEU A 286 -13.93 -15.01 -11.56
N VAL A 287 -12.73 -14.53 -11.28
CA VAL A 287 -11.92 -13.75 -12.21
C VAL A 287 -10.89 -14.66 -12.86
N LYS A 288 -11.29 -15.34 -13.94
CA LYS A 288 -10.45 -16.33 -14.64
C LYS A 288 -9.12 -15.76 -15.16
N ASN A 289 -9.09 -14.47 -15.48
CA ASN A 289 -7.90 -13.75 -15.96
C ASN A 289 -7.02 -13.19 -14.82
N GLY A 290 -7.26 -13.63 -13.57
CA GLY A 290 -6.50 -13.19 -12.40
C GLY A 290 -6.70 -11.71 -12.08
N ILE A 291 -5.75 -11.14 -11.33
CA ILE A 291 -5.86 -9.81 -10.72
C ILE A 291 -6.11 -8.69 -11.76
N ARG A 292 -5.46 -8.75 -12.92
CA ARG A 292 -5.66 -7.78 -14.02
C ARG A 292 -7.07 -7.81 -14.60
N GLY A 293 -7.82 -8.90 -14.39
CA GLY A 293 -9.19 -9.06 -14.84
C GLY A 293 -10.26 -8.47 -13.91
N ILE A 294 -9.90 -8.07 -12.67
CA ILE A 294 -10.85 -7.68 -11.63
C ILE A 294 -11.78 -6.55 -12.10
N GLN A 295 -11.23 -5.48 -12.68
CA GLN A 295 -12.00 -4.33 -13.14
C GLN A 295 -13.10 -4.73 -14.16
N LYS A 296 -12.77 -5.61 -15.10
CA LYS A 296 -13.73 -6.09 -16.11
C LYS A 296 -14.76 -7.04 -15.51
N ALA A 297 -14.34 -7.87 -14.55
CA ALA A 297 -15.26 -8.76 -13.84
C ALA A 297 -16.29 -7.98 -13.03
N VAL A 298 -15.89 -6.92 -12.30
CA VAL A 298 -16.82 -6.05 -11.55
C VAL A 298 -17.79 -5.33 -12.50
N GLN A 299 -17.32 -4.82 -13.63
CA GLN A 299 -18.22 -4.23 -14.64
C GLN A 299 -19.27 -5.24 -15.14
N SER A 300 -18.89 -6.50 -15.33
CA SER A 300 -19.80 -7.53 -15.83
C SER A 300 -20.93 -7.89 -14.87
N THR A 301 -20.82 -7.56 -13.58
CA THR A 301 -21.90 -7.75 -12.58
C THR A 301 -22.86 -6.57 -12.52
N ASN A 302 -22.74 -5.59 -13.43
CA ASN A 302 -23.46 -4.31 -13.41
C ASN A 302 -23.13 -3.48 -12.14
N THR A 303 -21.97 -3.69 -11.52
CA THR A 303 -21.49 -2.88 -10.40
C THR A 303 -20.70 -1.69 -10.94
N PRO A 304 -21.02 -0.44 -10.55
CA PRO A 304 -20.28 0.71 -11.05
C PRO A 304 -18.78 0.64 -10.74
N VAL A 305 -17.96 1.06 -11.69
CA VAL A 305 -16.50 1.14 -11.56
C VAL A 305 -16.06 2.53 -11.95
N ALA A 306 -15.10 3.09 -11.20
CA ALA A 306 -14.47 4.36 -11.55
C ALA A 306 -12.95 4.27 -11.52
N ILE A 307 -12.30 4.95 -12.45
CA ILE A 307 -10.84 5.07 -12.56
C ILE A 307 -10.47 6.53 -12.31
N GLY A 308 -9.70 6.77 -11.26
CA GLY A 308 -9.12 8.07 -10.93
C GLY A 308 -7.69 8.17 -11.46
N ILE A 309 -7.36 9.29 -12.09
CA ILE A 309 -6.04 9.61 -12.62
C ILE A 309 -5.56 10.93 -11.97
N PRO A 310 -4.37 10.96 -11.37
CA PRO A 310 -3.39 9.87 -11.28
C PRO A 310 -3.69 8.79 -10.24
N GLY A 311 -4.70 9.01 -9.41
CA GLY A 311 -5.02 8.19 -8.25
C GLY A 311 -5.91 9.00 -7.31
N TYR A 312 -5.83 8.73 -6.01
CA TYR A 312 -6.78 9.29 -5.05
C TYR A 312 -6.12 10.09 -3.91
N VAL A 313 -4.80 10.23 -3.91
CA VAL A 313 -4.09 11.27 -3.13
C VAL A 313 -3.75 12.40 -4.09
N VAL A 314 -4.33 13.59 -3.87
CA VAL A 314 -4.34 14.69 -4.85
C VAL A 314 -3.75 15.96 -4.23
N PRO A 315 -2.58 16.43 -4.69
CA PRO A 315 -2.04 17.73 -4.31
C PRO A 315 -2.97 18.88 -4.73
N ALA A 316 -3.05 19.93 -3.92
CA ALA A 316 -3.96 21.06 -4.14
C ALA A 316 -3.71 21.82 -5.46
N ASP A 317 -2.51 21.73 -6.05
CA ASP A 317 -2.16 22.33 -7.35
C ASP A 317 -2.35 21.38 -8.54
N MET A 318 -3.01 20.23 -8.35
CA MET A 318 -3.28 19.24 -9.40
C MET A 318 -4.79 19.10 -9.64
N THR A 319 -5.19 18.95 -10.91
CA THR A 319 -6.56 18.56 -11.26
C THR A 319 -6.63 17.06 -11.52
N ALA A 320 -7.35 16.32 -10.67
CA ALA A 320 -7.59 14.89 -10.88
C ALA A 320 -8.69 14.67 -11.91
N ARG A 321 -8.60 13.58 -12.68
CA ARG A 321 -9.64 13.16 -13.63
C ARG A 321 -10.24 11.85 -13.17
N LEU A 322 -11.57 11.76 -13.18
CA LEU A 322 -12.31 10.57 -12.79
C LEU A 322 -13.17 10.10 -13.96
N PHE A 323 -13.01 8.84 -14.34
CA PHE A 323 -13.76 8.20 -15.43
C PHE A 323 -14.68 7.13 -14.85
N THR A 324 -15.96 7.13 -15.22
CA THR A 324 -16.92 6.08 -14.84
C THR A 324 -17.06 5.06 -15.97
N LEU A 325 -16.85 3.79 -15.67
CA LEU A 325 -17.01 2.67 -16.61
C LEU A 325 -18.38 2.00 -16.48
N HIS A 326 -19.41 2.82 -16.23
CA HIS A 326 -20.77 2.36 -15.96
C HIS A 326 -21.79 3.09 -16.84
N GLY A 327 -22.76 3.79 -16.23
CA GLY A 327 -23.74 4.65 -16.89
C GLY A 327 -23.38 6.13 -16.80
N ASP A 328 -24.25 6.96 -17.37
CA ASP A 328 -24.11 8.41 -17.37
C ASP A 328 -24.34 8.99 -15.97
N ILE A 329 -23.56 10.00 -15.64
CA ILE A 329 -23.61 10.72 -14.35
C ILE A 329 -24.80 11.68 -14.38
N GLU A 330 -25.73 11.53 -13.44
CA GLU A 330 -26.82 12.49 -13.22
C GLU A 330 -26.32 13.69 -12.41
N ASN A 331 -25.61 13.40 -11.32
CA ASN A 331 -25.09 14.41 -10.41
C ASN A 331 -23.79 13.93 -9.74
N ALA A 332 -22.90 14.87 -9.42
CA ALA A 332 -21.71 14.63 -8.64
C ALA A 332 -21.48 15.76 -7.62
N SER A 333 -21.19 15.41 -6.37
CA SER A 333 -20.94 16.38 -5.30
C SER A 333 -19.88 15.87 -4.34
N SER A 334 -19.01 16.76 -3.87
CA SER A 334 -18.00 16.43 -2.85
C SER A 334 -18.35 17.02 -1.49
N ASP A 335 -17.99 16.33 -0.41
CA ASP A 335 -18.14 16.83 0.96
C ASP A 335 -17.46 18.19 1.14
N ASP A 336 -18.12 19.10 1.86
CA ASP A 336 -17.65 20.46 2.15
C ASP A 336 -17.17 21.25 0.92
N ASN A 337 -17.66 20.93 -0.28
CA ASN A 337 -17.17 21.47 -1.55
C ASN A 337 -15.66 21.29 -1.75
N ALA A 338 -15.09 20.17 -1.29
CA ALA A 338 -13.66 19.86 -1.37
C ALA A 338 -13.09 19.96 -2.80
N PHE A 339 -13.91 19.71 -3.83
CA PHE A 339 -13.55 19.86 -5.23
C PHE A 339 -14.47 20.83 -5.97
N LYS A 340 -13.89 21.62 -6.86
CA LYS A 340 -14.59 22.20 -7.99
C LYS A 340 -14.71 21.11 -9.04
N ILE A 341 -15.95 20.69 -9.31
CA ILE A 341 -16.27 19.59 -10.22
C ILE A 341 -16.67 20.17 -11.57
N THR A 342 -16.05 19.69 -12.65
CA THR A 342 -16.44 19.99 -14.03
C THR A 342 -16.70 18.69 -14.78
N HIS A 343 -17.76 18.63 -15.58
CA HIS A 343 -18.03 17.49 -16.45
C HIS A 343 -17.23 17.64 -17.74
N ASP A 344 -16.24 16.78 -17.95
CA ASP A 344 -15.53 16.65 -19.22
C ASP A 344 -16.43 15.94 -20.26
N SER A 345 -17.30 15.03 -19.78
CA SER A 345 -18.32 14.32 -20.56
C SER A 345 -19.43 13.79 -19.63
N ASN A 346 -20.39 13.04 -20.17
CA ASN A 346 -21.41 12.35 -19.35
C ASN A 346 -20.82 11.28 -18.42
N ARG A 347 -19.56 10.86 -18.62
CA ARG A 347 -18.90 9.77 -17.87
C ARG A 347 -17.51 10.14 -17.36
N SER A 348 -17.16 11.42 -17.37
CA SER A 348 -15.85 11.86 -16.89
C SER A 348 -15.93 13.22 -16.23
N LEU A 349 -15.24 13.34 -15.10
CA LEU A 349 -15.19 14.54 -14.27
C LEU A 349 -13.75 15.02 -14.12
N SER A 350 -13.57 16.34 -14.17
CA SER A 350 -12.38 17.03 -13.67
C SER A 350 -12.64 17.53 -12.24
N LEU A 351 -11.71 17.23 -11.34
CA LEU A 351 -11.78 17.49 -9.90
C LEU A 351 -10.59 18.35 -9.48
N THR A 352 -10.81 19.65 -9.29
CA THR A 352 -9.79 20.58 -8.81
C THR A 352 -10.02 20.88 -7.33
N PRO A 353 -9.08 20.61 -6.42
CA PRO A 353 -9.20 20.97 -5.01
C PRO A 353 -9.57 22.46 -4.79
N THR A 354 -10.41 22.76 -3.81
CA THR A 354 -10.86 24.14 -3.53
C THR A 354 -10.17 24.76 -2.32
N GLY A 355 -9.85 26.05 -2.42
CA GLY A 355 -9.37 26.86 -1.30
C GLY A 355 -8.16 26.25 -0.60
N SER A 356 -8.24 26.13 0.73
CA SER A 356 -7.22 25.52 1.60
C SER A 356 -7.63 24.13 2.09
N ARG A 357 -8.47 23.40 1.33
CA ARG A 357 -8.93 22.06 1.75
C ARG A 357 -7.74 21.11 1.86
N TRP A 358 -7.75 20.30 2.91
CA TRP A 358 -6.75 19.27 3.18
C TRP A 358 -7.40 18.09 3.90
N GLY A 359 -6.82 16.91 3.75
CA GLY A 359 -7.25 15.68 4.38
C GLY A 359 -8.31 14.94 3.59
N ARG A 360 -9.05 14.06 4.27
CA ARG A 360 -10.05 13.18 3.65
C ARG A 360 -11.18 14.00 3.00
N ALA A 361 -11.57 13.59 1.80
CA ALA A 361 -12.72 14.10 1.07
C ALA A 361 -13.45 12.94 0.37
N SER A 362 -14.77 12.95 0.35
CA SER A 362 -15.55 12.00 -0.44
C SER A 362 -16.23 12.72 -1.60
N LEU A 363 -16.33 12.04 -2.74
CA LEU A 363 -17.13 12.42 -3.90
C LEU A 363 -18.28 11.43 -4.00
N THR A 364 -19.51 11.92 -3.98
CA THR A 364 -20.72 11.12 -4.24
C THR A 364 -21.17 11.34 -5.68
N ILE A 365 -21.33 10.24 -6.42
CA ILE A 365 -21.84 10.20 -7.79
C ILE A 365 -23.19 9.52 -7.77
N THR A 366 -24.21 10.19 -8.31
CA THR A 366 -25.51 9.59 -8.60
C THR A 366 -25.58 9.34 -10.10
N TYR A 367 -25.83 8.08 -10.47
CA TYR A 367 -26.05 7.68 -11.86
C TYR A 367 -27.52 7.87 -12.25
N LEU A 368 -27.81 8.07 -13.54
CA LEU A 368 -29.21 8.22 -14.03
C LEU A 368 -30.12 7.04 -13.67
N GLU A 369 -29.56 5.85 -13.46
CA GLU A 369 -30.31 4.66 -13.03
C GLU A 369 -30.56 4.59 -11.51
N GLY A 370 -30.14 5.61 -10.76
CA GLY A 370 -30.35 5.75 -9.32
C GLY A 370 -29.29 5.12 -8.42
N LYS A 371 -28.28 4.45 -8.96
CA LYS A 371 -27.14 3.93 -8.16
C LYS A 371 -26.28 5.07 -7.63
N ILE A 372 -25.75 4.85 -6.44
CA ILE A 372 -24.86 5.78 -5.74
C ILE A 372 -23.47 5.16 -5.61
N GLN A 373 -22.47 5.91 -6.05
CA GLN A 373 -21.06 5.57 -5.83
C GLN A 373 -20.38 6.64 -5.00
N THR A 374 -19.61 6.22 -3.99
CA THR A 374 -18.68 7.11 -3.29
C THR A 374 -17.24 6.82 -3.71
N VAL A 375 -16.47 7.88 -3.97
CA VAL A 375 -15.04 7.81 -4.26
C VAL A 375 -14.30 8.62 -3.21
N HIS A 376 -13.30 8.02 -2.57
CA HIS A 376 -12.63 8.63 -1.41
C HIS A 376 -11.26 9.15 -1.82
N TYR A 377 -11.04 10.43 -1.60
CA TYR A 377 -9.80 11.14 -1.87
C TYR A 377 -9.12 11.61 -0.58
N PHE A 378 -7.81 11.89 -0.67
CA PHE A 378 -7.06 12.66 0.31
C PHE A 378 -6.42 13.85 -0.39
N ILE A 379 -6.72 15.07 0.07
CA ILE A 379 -6.15 16.29 -0.50
C ILE A 379 -4.95 16.71 0.35
N THR A 380 -3.82 17.00 -0.30
CA THR A 380 -2.63 17.56 0.36
C THR A 380 -2.36 18.98 -0.14
N ASP A 381 -1.44 19.68 0.51
CA ASP A 381 -0.83 20.86 -0.12
C ASP A 381 -0.08 20.44 -1.41
N PRO A 382 0.34 21.39 -2.27
CA PRO A 382 1.22 21.09 -3.38
C PRO A 382 2.42 20.25 -2.92
N ALA A 383 2.72 19.17 -3.63
CA ALA A 383 3.66 18.15 -3.13
C ALA A 383 5.04 18.73 -2.70
N PRO A 384 5.66 19.68 -3.44
CA PRO A 384 6.90 20.33 -2.96
C PRO A 384 6.73 21.09 -1.64
N ALA A 385 5.59 21.75 -1.42
CA ALA A 385 5.33 22.47 -0.17
C ALA A 385 5.16 21.51 1.02
N VAL A 386 4.59 20.32 0.79
CA VAL A 386 4.55 19.24 1.78
C VAL A 386 5.98 18.81 2.17
N LEU A 387 6.88 18.67 1.18
CA LEU A 387 8.27 18.31 1.45
C LEU A 387 9.02 19.39 2.22
N ASP A 388 8.78 20.67 1.89
CA ASP A 388 9.41 21.80 2.58
C ASP A 388 8.97 21.88 4.04
N LYS A 389 7.67 21.70 4.32
CA LYS A 389 7.15 21.62 5.70
C LYS A 389 7.76 20.46 6.48
N LEU A 390 7.90 19.28 5.86
CA LEU A 390 8.58 18.14 6.49
C LEU A 390 10.04 18.47 6.82
N GLY A 391 10.77 19.07 5.88
CA GLY A 391 12.17 19.48 6.07
C GLY A 391 12.33 20.47 7.22
N GLU A 392 11.48 21.50 7.25
CA GLU A 392 11.45 22.48 8.33
C GLU A 392 11.10 21.82 9.67
N PHE A 393 10.03 21.04 9.74
CA PHE A 393 9.58 20.39 10.98
C PHE A 393 10.63 19.44 11.56
N THR A 394 11.25 18.62 10.71
CA THR A 394 12.25 17.64 11.15
C THR A 394 13.54 18.30 11.65
N THR A 395 13.89 19.49 11.11
CA THR A 395 15.10 20.22 11.50
C THR A 395 14.85 21.34 12.53
N THR A 396 13.61 21.47 13.01
CA THR A 396 13.22 22.40 14.08
C THR A 396 12.60 21.66 15.25
N SER A 397 11.34 21.25 15.15
CA SER A 397 10.58 20.59 16.22
C SER A 397 11.16 19.23 16.61
N MET A 398 11.60 18.44 15.64
CA MET A 398 12.18 17.11 15.89
C MET A 398 13.69 17.16 16.13
N TRP A 399 14.31 18.33 16.03
CA TRP A 399 15.76 18.48 16.19
C TRP A 399 16.18 18.44 17.67
N TYR A 400 16.91 17.39 18.04
CA TYR A 400 17.40 17.17 19.40
C TYR A 400 18.85 17.64 19.50
N ASN A 401 19.16 18.50 20.47
CA ASN A 401 20.48 19.12 20.61
C ASN A 401 21.03 19.10 22.05
N GLU A 402 20.50 18.23 22.91
CA GLU A 402 20.95 18.12 24.30
C GLU A 402 22.27 17.32 24.38
N THR A 403 23.41 18.01 24.37
CA THR A 403 24.74 17.38 24.41
C THR A 403 25.07 16.68 25.72
N SER A 404 24.24 16.85 26.76
CA SER A 404 24.33 16.15 28.04
C SER A 404 23.69 14.76 28.01
N ASP A 405 23.03 14.38 26.92
CA ASP A 405 22.40 13.07 26.75
C ASP A 405 23.41 11.93 26.91
N LEU A 406 23.18 11.07 27.90
CA LEU A 406 24.10 9.98 28.23
C LEU A 406 24.17 8.90 27.14
N PHE A 407 23.20 8.90 26.21
CA PHE A 407 23.15 7.98 25.07
C PHE A 407 23.82 8.56 23.82
N GLY A 408 24.22 9.84 23.84
CA GLY A 408 24.94 10.48 22.74
C GLY A 408 24.11 10.66 21.47
N ARG A 409 22.81 10.95 21.60
CA ARG A 409 21.89 11.13 20.47
C ARG A 409 21.91 12.54 19.89
N ALA A 410 22.53 13.52 20.52
CA ALA A 410 22.59 14.89 20.00
C ALA A 410 23.87 15.15 19.17
N PRO A 411 23.78 15.95 18.09
CA PRO A 411 22.56 16.48 17.48
C PRO A 411 21.87 15.46 16.55
N SER A 412 20.54 15.36 16.55
CA SER A 412 19.80 14.43 15.66
C SER A 412 18.35 14.81 15.38
N VAL A 413 17.71 14.07 14.47
CA VAL A 413 16.26 14.08 14.26
C VAL A 413 15.65 12.90 15.02
N MET A 414 14.90 13.18 16.08
CA MET A 414 14.27 12.15 16.94
C MET A 414 12.85 11.85 16.49
N THR A 415 12.36 10.63 16.75
CA THR A 415 10.94 10.27 16.57
C THR A 415 10.02 11.28 17.25
N TRP A 416 8.90 11.60 16.62
CA TRP A 416 7.92 12.57 17.10
C TRP A 416 6.66 11.89 17.62
N ASP A 417 6.13 12.36 18.75
CA ASP A 417 4.80 12.06 19.26
C ASP A 417 3.88 13.25 19.03
N HIS A 418 2.99 13.13 18.04
CA HIS A 418 2.05 14.18 17.69
C HIS A 418 1.06 14.51 18.81
N SER A 419 0.60 13.51 19.55
CA SER A 419 -0.37 13.72 20.63
C SER A 419 0.21 14.46 21.84
N LEU A 420 1.53 14.38 22.04
CA LEU A 420 2.25 15.12 23.09
C LEU A 420 2.91 16.40 22.57
N GLY A 421 3.04 16.55 21.25
CA GLY A 421 3.79 17.65 20.64
C GLY A 421 5.26 17.62 21.07
N ALA A 422 5.88 16.44 21.15
CA ALA A 422 7.22 16.27 21.71
C ALA A 422 8.01 15.14 21.02
N GLN A 423 9.34 15.19 21.17
CA GLN A 423 10.24 14.11 20.78
C GLN A 423 10.07 12.90 21.70
N VAL A 424 10.12 11.69 21.16
CA VAL A 424 10.12 10.44 21.91
C VAL A 424 11.53 10.16 22.42
N LEU A 425 11.79 10.56 23.67
CA LEU A 425 13.11 10.40 24.31
C LEU A 425 13.27 9.07 25.07
N GLN A 426 12.16 8.41 25.39
CA GLN A 426 12.09 7.09 26.04
C GLN A 426 10.91 6.30 25.47
N ASP A 427 11.13 5.06 25.09
CA ASP A 427 10.11 4.06 24.74
C ASP A 427 10.66 2.68 25.15
N PRO A 428 9.83 1.73 25.62
CA PRO A 428 10.30 0.39 25.94
C PRO A 428 10.85 -0.36 24.72
N ARG A 429 10.39 -0.03 23.51
CA ARG A 429 10.99 -0.46 22.24
C ARG A 429 12.15 0.49 21.94
N VAL A 430 13.30 0.20 22.53
CA VAL A 430 14.38 1.18 22.70
C VAL A 430 14.91 1.77 21.39
N TRP A 431 14.68 1.11 20.25
CA TRP A 431 15.00 1.62 18.91
C TRP A 431 14.24 2.90 18.55
N ILE A 432 12.98 3.06 18.96
CA ILE A 432 12.14 4.23 18.64
C ILE A 432 12.79 5.53 19.17
N ALA A 433 13.36 5.45 20.37
CA ALA A 433 14.09 6.56 21.01
C ALA A 433 15.61 6.49 20.76
N GLY A 434 16.05 5.59 19.88
CA GLY A 434 17.44 5.14 19.79
C GLY A 434 18.16 5.48 18.50
N LEU A 435 17.48 6.03 17.49
CA LEU A 435 18.04 6.38 16.17
C LEU A 435 18.57 5.19 15.35
N SER A 436 18.14 3.95 15.63
CA SER A 436 18.20 2.84 14.65
C SER A 436 17.27 1.72 15.09
N ASP A 437 17.11 0.73 14.23
CA ASP A 437 15.94 -0.08 13.89
C ASP A 437 14.76 0.72 13.34
N GLU A 438 13.92 0.13 12.48
CA GLU A 438 13.13 0.93 11.51
C GLU A 438 12.20 1.98 12.15
N GLY A 439 11.69 1.72 13.35
CA GLY A 439 10.84 2.66 14.10
C GLY A 439 11.56 3.93 14.58
N GLY A 440 12.90 3.97 14.56
CA GLY A 440 13.74 5.09 15.01
C GLY A 440 14.45 5.85 13.88
N VAL A 441 14.34 5.42 12.62
CA VAL A 441 15.12 5.99 11.50
C VAL A 441 14.43 7.14 10.76
N ILE A 442 13.72 8.00 11.48
CA ILE A 442 13.00 9.12 10.87
C ILE A 442 13.92 10.14 10.18
N TYR A 443 15.21 10.20 10.58
CA TYR A 443 16.25 10.98 9.90
C TYR A 443 16.44 10.60 8.42
N LEU A 444 16.03 9.38 8.02
CA LEU A 444 16.04 8.96 6.62
C LEU A 444 15.09 9.81 5.78
N ALA A 445 13.92 10.18 6.29
CA ALA A 445 13.01 11.08 5.57
C ALA A 445 13.65 12.47 5.37
N SER A 446 14.28 13.02 6.43
CA SER A 446 14.95 14.33 6.38
C SER A 446 16.10 14.38 5.38
N THR A 447 16.91 13.31 5.31
CA THR A 447 18.03 13.20 4.34
C THR A 447 17.53 12.95 2.93
N MET A 448 16.59 12.02 2.72
CA MET A 448 15.99 11.75 1.42
C MET A 448 15.25 12.96 0.84
N LYS A 449 14.71 13.86 1.69
CA LYS A 449 14.13 15.12 1.22
C LYS A 449 15.16 15.97 0.49
N GLN A 450 16.40 16.00 0.95
CA GLN A 450 17.47 16.80 0.34
C GLN A 450 17.86 16.30 -1.05
N PHE A 451 17.67 15.01 -1.34
CA PHE A 451 17.88 14.46 -2.67
C PHE A 451 16.96 15.13 -3.72
N GLY A 452 15.67 15.35 -3.40
CA GLY A 452 14.70 15.92 -4.34
C GLY A 452 14.44 17.42 -4.21
N SER A 453 14.52 17.98 -2.99
CA SER A 453 14.28 19.40 -2.68
C SER A 453 15.28 19.89 -1.62
N SER A 454 16.50 20.21 -2.05
CA SER A 454 17.61 20.58 -1.16
C SER A 454 17.39 21.94 -0.49
N SER A 455 17.80 22.06 0.76
CA SER A 455 17.77 23.28 1.57
C SER A 455 19.08 23.45 2.33
N ALA A 456 19.82 24.53 2.05
CA ALA A 456 21.10 24.81 2.69
C ALA A 456 21.06 24.80 4.24
N PRO A 457 20.09 25.45 4.93
CA PRO A 457 20.04 25.41 6.39
C PRO A 457 19.70 24.02 6.94
N GLU A 458 18.89 23.23 6.23
CA GLU A 458 18.59 21.85 6.63
C GLU A 458 19.81 20.95 6.46
N ILE A 459 20.50 21.04 5.31
CA ILE A 459 21.73 20.28 5.03
C ILE A 459 22.79 20.59 6.08
N ALA A 460 23.00 21.87 6.44
CA ALA A 460 23.99 22.22 7.47
C ALA A 460 23.74 21.51 8.81
N ARG A 461 22.46 21.37 9.23
CA ARG A 461 22.10 20.59 10.41
C ARG A 461 22.36 19.09 10.19
N LEU A 462 21.90 18.55 9.06
CA LEU A 462 22.08 17.14 8.74
C LEU A 462 23.56 16.74 8.63
N GLU A 463 24.45 17.62 8.15
CA GLU A 463 25.89 17.37 8.16
C GLU A 463 26.44 17.24 9.60
N SER A 464 25.98 18.07 10.53
CA SER A 464 26.33 17.93 11.96
C SER A 464 25.82 16.63 12.56
N PHE A 465 24.57 16.24 12.29
CA PHE A 465 24.03 14.94 12.72
C PHE A 465 24.89 13.79 12.16
N VAL A 466 25.23 13.85 10.86
CA VAL A 466 26.02 12.80 10.24
C VAL A 466 27.42 12.71 10.85
N ASP A 467 28.10 13.82 11.02
CA ASP A 467 29.47 13.84 11.56
C ASP A 467 29.53 13.43 13.03
N GLU A 468 28.57 13.88 13.84
CA GLU A 468 28.61 13.72 15.30
C GLU A 468 27.89 12.48 15.82
N VAL A 469 26.83 12.04 15.15
CA VAL A 469 25.97 10.94 15.63
C VAL A 469 25.97 9.76 14.65
N LEU A 470 25.58 9.94 13.38
CA LEU A 470 25.48 8.82 12.45
C LEU A 470 26.83 8.09 12.29
N PHE A 471 27.88 8.83 11.97
CA PHE A 471 29.21 8.27 11.74
C PHE A 471 29.92 7.86 13.04
N LYS A 472 29.94 8.73 14.05
CA LYS A 472 30.72 8.49 15.29
C LYS A 472 30.02 7.57 16.28
N ARG A 473 28.69 7.53 16.31
CA ARG A 473 27.91 6.80 17.34
C ARG A 473 27.13 5.63 16.75
N ILE A 474 26.29 5.85 15.74
CA ILE A 474 25.50 4.77 15.12
C ILE A 474 26.44 3.78 14.41
N GLN A 475 27.44 4.27 13.67
CA GLN A 475 28.42 3.42 13.00
C GLN A 475 29.69 3.08 13.81
N SER A 476 29.73 3.43 15.10
CA SER A 476 30.92 3.45 15.99
C SER A 476 32.11 2.56 15.56
N SER A 477 33.07 3.15 14.84
CA SER A 477 34.21 2.59 14.06
C SER A 477 34.11 2.75 12.53
N GLY A 478 33.01 3.31 12.04
CA GLY A 478 32.86 3.86 10.70
C GLY A 478 32.20 2.95 9.66
N LEU A 479 31.81 1.71 10.02
CA LEU A 479 31.10 0.77 9.14
C LEU A 479 29.98 -0.05 9.82
N PRO A 480 30.19 -0.70 10.99
CA PRO A 480 29.15 -1.52 11.62
C PRO A 480 28.02 -0.64 12.16
N VAL A 481 26.77 -0.95 11.84
CA VAL A 481 25.61 -0.12 12.22
C VAL A 481 24.92 -0.71 13.46
N ARG A 482 24.84 0.07 14.54
CA ARG A 482 24.17 -0.33 15.79
C ARG A 482 22.65 -0.35 15.62
N LYS A 483 21.98 -1.31 16.26
CA LYS A 483 20.52 -1.39 16.32
C LYS A 483 19.86 -0.27 17.12
N SER A 484 20.53 0.35 18.10
CA SER A 484 20.00 1.48 18.86
C SER A 484 21.09 2.16 19.68
N LEU A 485 21.01 3.48 19.85
CA LEU A 485 21.81 4.22 20.83
C LEU A 485 21.19 4.23 22.24
N PHE A 486 19.87 4.09 22.34
CA PHE A 486 19.13 4.04 23.59
C PHE A 486 18.97 2.60 24.08
N PHE A 487 19.00 2.41 25.41
CA PHE A 487 18.91 1.10 26.03
C PHE A 487 18.35 1.22 27.45
N TYR A 488 17.81 0.12 27.98
CA TYR A 488 17.40 0.00 29.38
C TYR A 488 18.41 -0.83 30.16
N GLU A 489 19.32 -0.16 30.86
CA GLU A 489 20.26 -0.81 31.77
C GLU A 489 20.71 0.19 32.86
N PRO A 490 19.92 0.37 33.94
CA PRO A 490 20.15 1.41 34.94
C PRO A 490 21.56 1.43 35.54
N SER A 491 22.24 0.28 35.63
CA SER A 491 23.62 0.17 36.12
C SER A 491 24.67 0.84 35.22
N GLN A 492 24.40 1.01 33.91
CA GLN A 492 25.33 1.65 32.97
C GLN A 492 25.19 3.17 32.94
N VAL A 493 24.01 3.67 33.32
CA VAL A 493 23.65 5.10 33.31
C VAL A 493 22.94 5.49 34.62
N PRO A 494 23.60 5.36 35.79
CA PRO A 494 22.95 5.46 37.11
C PRO A 494 22.35 6.84 37.41
N THR A 495 22.73 7.87 36.66
CA THR A 495 22.19 9.23 36.78
C THR A 495 21.03 9.51 35.83
N TYR A 496 20.74 8.61 34.87
CA TYR A 496 19.61 8.75 33.96
C TYR A 496 18.31 8.32 34.65
N GLN A 497 17.27 9.13 34.52
CA GLN A 497 15.95 8.82 35.07
C GLN A 497 15.09 8.15 34.00
N TYR A 498 15.01 6.82 34.05
CA TYR A 498 14.01 6.09 33.28
C TYR A 498 12.60 6.37 33.81
N ASP A 499 11.65 6.61 32.92
CA ASP A 499 10.25 6.82 33.27
C ASP A 499 9.69 5.54 33.92
N GLN A 500 9.24 5.67 35.17
CA GLN A 500 8.72 4.55 35.96
C GLN A 500 7.33 4.11 35.52
N SER A 501 6.63 4.89 34.69
CA SER A 501 5.35 4.52 34.09
C SER A 501 5.49 3.57 32.89
N ILE A 502 6.69 3.45 32.33
CA ILE A 502 7.00 2.53 31.23
C ILE A 502 7.28 1.13 31.77
N ASP A 503 6.67 0.12 31.13
CA ASP A 503 6.99 -1.29 31.39
C ASP A 503 8.28 -1.71 30.67
N TRP A 504 9.39 -1.59 31.41
CA TRP A 504 10.72 -2.00 30.97
C TRP A 504 10.97 -3.53 31.05
N GLY A 505 10.00 -4.33 31.52
CA GLY A 505 10.15 -5.78 31.67
C GLY A 505 10.00 -6.58 30.38
N ASN A 506 9.65 -5.93 29.26
CA ASN A 506 9.42 -6.57 27.97
C ASN A 506 10.73 -6.92 27.24
N TRP A 507 10.67 -7.90 26.34
CA TRP A 507 11.84 -8.40 25.58
C TRP A 507 12.48 -7.34 24.68
N TRP A 508 11.72 -6.31 24.26
CA TRP A 508 12.19 -5.20 23.43
C TRP A 508 12.89 -4.07 24.21
N SER A 509 12.90 -4.14 25.54
CA SER A 509 13.65 -3.24 26.42
C SER A 509 15.12 -3.65 26.47
N TRP A 510 15.80 -3.59 25.33
CA TRP A 510 17.17 -4.10 25.19
C TRP A 510 18.14 -3.40 26.14
N ASN A 511 19.06 -4.18 26.70
CA ASN A 511 20.21 -3.67 27.45
C ASN A 511 21.24 -3.07 26.48
N LYS A 512 22.34 -2.52 27.02
CA LYS A 512 23.34 -1.82 26.20
C LYS A 512 23.96 -2.72 25.14
N ASP A 513 24.31 -3.95 25.50
CA ASP A 513 24.94 -4.90 24.58
C ASP A 513 24.01 -5.27 23.41
N ALA A 514 22.73 -5.53 23.69
CA ALA A 514 21.76 -5.85 22.65
C ALA A 514 21.44 -4.64 21.75
N SER A 515 21.28 -3.43 22.32
CA SER A 515 21.11 -2.20 21.54
C SER A 515 22.33 -1.88 20.67
N TYR A 516 23.55 -2.10 21.17
CA TYR A 516 24.78 -1.80 20.44
C TYR A 516 25.22 -2.92 19.50
N SER A 517 24.49 -4.04 19.44
CA SER A 517 24.76 -5.08 18.44
C SER A 517 24.60 -4.51 17.03
N THR A 518 25.37 -5.05 16.10
CA THR A 518 25.47 -4.58 14.71
C THR A 518 25.06 -5.65 13.70
N ASP A 519 24.21 -6.56 14.18
CA ASP A 519 23.89 -7.85 13.57
C ASP A 519 22.66 -7.82 12.66
N ARG A 520 22.02 -6.68 12.40
CA ARG A 520 20.80 -6.57 11.59
C ARG A 520 21.05 -5.80 10.30
N ALA A 521 20.87 -6.45 9.15
CA ALA A 521 21.17 -5.86 7.84
C ALA A 521 20.23 -4.70 7.45
N TYR A 522 18.98 -4.70 7.92
CA TYR A 522 18.01 -3.63 7.65
C TYR A 522 18.54 -2.24 8.07
N ASP A 523 19.19 -2.15 9.24
CA ASP A 523 19.80 -0.91 9.74
C ASP A 523 20.80 -0.30 8.76
N TYR A 524 21.55 -1.13 8.05
CA TYR A 524 22.56 -0.67 7.09
C TYR A 524 21.92 0.03 5.91
N ILE A 525 20.75 -0.42 5.44
CA ILE A 525 20.06 0.19 4.30
C ILE A 525 19.63 1.63 4.62
N HIS A 526 19.17 1.88 5.84
CA HIS A 526 18.77 3.22 6.27
C HIS A 526 19.97 4.18 6.29
N VAL A 527 21.10 3.72 6.79
CA VAL A 527 22.35 4.49 6.80
C VAL A 527 22.89 4.73 5.38
N ILE A 528 22.83 3.71 4.50
CA ILE A 528 23.21 3.84 3.08
C ILE A 528 22.36 4.90 2.40
N GLY A 529 21.03 4.87 2.60
CA GLY A 529 20.12 5.85 2.03
C GLY A 529 20.41 7.28 2.49
N ALA A 530 20.69 7.48 3.78
CA ALA A 530 21.06 8.79 4.32
C ALA A 530 22.36 9.34 3.69
N TYR A 531 23.40 8.51 3.57
CA TYR A 531 24.65 8.90 2.92
C TYR A 531 24.46 9.19 1.43
N TRP A 532 23.75 8.31 0.71
CA TRP A 532 23.49 8.48 -0.71
C TRP A 532 22.70 9.76 -1.01
N ALA A 533 21.69 10.08 -0.19
CA ALA A 533 20.88 11.28 -0.38
C ALA A 533 21.69 12.58 -0.23
N LEU A 534 22.56 12.66 0.78
CA LEU A 534 23.45 13.80 0.97
C LEU A 534 24.54 13.89 -0.10
N TYR A 535 25.06 12.73 -0.55
CA TYR A 535 25.92 12.67 -1.74
C TYR A 535 25.21 13.31 -2.94
N ARG A 536 23.97 12.91 -3.26
CA ARG A 536 23.25 13.43 -4.42
C ARG A 536 22.94 14.91 -4.30
N ALA A 537 22.52 15.38 -3.12
CA ALA A 537 22.27 16.79 -2.87
C ALA A 537 23.55 17.63 -3.07
N GLY A 538 24.66 17.23 -2.44
CA GLY A 538 25.93 17.92 -2.57
C GLY A 538 26.58 17.77 -3.93
N ARG A 539 26.26 16.70 -4.67
CA ARG A 539 26.78 16.51 -6.04
C ARG A 539 26.07 17.41 -7.05
N ALA A 540 24.79 17.71 -6.82
CA ALA A 540 23.99 18.66 -7.58
C ALA A 540 24.46 20.12 -7.34
N ASP A 541 24.81 20.45 -6.10
CA ASP A 541 25.43 21.72 -5.73
C ASP A 541 26.44 21.53 -4.59
N GLU A 542 27.73 21.55 -4.92
CA GLU A 542 28.82 21.34 -3.95
C GLU A 542 28.89 22.44 -2.90
N SER A 543 28.29 23.61 -3.18
CA SER A 543 28.25 24.71 -2.22
C SER A 543 27.31 24.44 -1.04
N LEU A 544 26.47 23.41 -1.10
CA LEU A 544 25.58 23.01 0.00
C LEU A 544 26.33 22.28 1.13
N LEU A 545 27.46 21.62 0.82
CA LEU A 545 28.23 20.85 1.80
C LEU A 545 29.36 21.72 2.40
N LYS A 546 29.47 21.68 3.73
CA LYS A 546 30.45 22.47 4.51
C LYS A 546 31.31 21.61 5.44
N VAL A 547 30.88 20.39 5.76
CA VAL A 547 31.58 19.52 6.69
C VAL A 547 32.42 18.48 5.94
N HIS A 548 31.80 17.76 5.00
CA HIS A 548 32.47 16.74 4.19
C HIS A 548 32.22 16.96 2.70
N PRO A 549 33.18 16.66 1.80
CA PRO A 549 32.93 16.73 0.36
C PRO A 549 31.96 15.62 -0.08
N TRP A 550 31.28 15.79 -1.23
CA TRP A 550 30.34 14.79 -1.75
C TRP A 550 30.97 13.40 -1.94
N THR A 551 32.27 13.33 -2.26
CA THR A 551 33.02 12.07 -2.40
C THR A 551 33.07 11.28 -1.10
N TRP A 552 33.10 11.97 0.04
CA TRP A 552 33.09 11.31 1.35
C TRP A 552 31.76 10.60 1.58
N TYR A 553 30.63 11.28 1.32
CA TYR A 553 29.29 10.69 1.44
C TYR A 553 29.11 9.48 0.53
N LEU A 554 29.54 9.58 -0.74
CA LEU A 554 29.52 8.46 -1.68
C LEU A 554 30.36 7.27 -1.17
N SER A 555 31.56 7.54 -0.65
CA SER A 555 32.42 6.50 -0.07
C SER A 555 31.80 5.84 1.16
N ARG A 556 31.06 6.59 1.99
CA ARG A 556 30.38 6.03 3.18
C ARG A 556 29.23 5.12 2.76
N ALA A 557 28.41 5.53 1.80
CA ALA A 557 27.35 4.69 1.24
C ALA A 557 27.91 3.38 0.67
N TYR A 558 28.98 3.46 -0.14
CA TYR A 558 29.69 2.30 -0.68
C TYR A 558 30.23 1.37 0.42
N ASN A 559 31.05 1.89 1.33
CA ASN A 559 31.70 1.04 2.32
C ASN A 559 30.67 0.39 3.28
N THR A 560 29.59 1.10 3.62
CA THR A 560 28.49 0.55 4.43
C THR A 560 27.76 -0.58 3.71
N THR A 561 27.58 -0.45 2.38
CA THR A 561 27.01 -1.51 1.52
C THR A 561 27.89 -2.77 1.56
N ILE A 562 29.19 -2.63 1.36
CA ILE A 562 30.12 -3.77 1.38
C ILE A 562 30.18 -4.41 2.78
N ALA A 563 30.15 -3.61 3.85
CA ALA A 563 30.10 -4.12 5.21
C ALA A 563 28.83 -4.93 5.50
N CYS A 564 27.67 -4.45 5.05
CA CYS A 564 26.37 -5.13 5.20
C CYS A 564 26.39 -6.53 4.58
N PHE A 565 26.96 -6.66 3.38
CA PHE A 565 26.91 -7.90 2.60
C PHE A 565 28.16 -8.78 2.71
N ALA A 566 29.13 -8.37 3.52
CA ALA A 566 30.38 -9.10 3.74
C ALA A 566 30.15 -10.56 4.16
N THR A 567 31.10 -11.43 3.78
CA THR A 567 31.08 -12.86 4.09
C THR A 567 32.26 -13.30 4.95
N ASP A 568 32.08 -14.37 5.71
CA ASP A 568 33.18 -15.14 6.29
C ASP A 568 33.86 -16.01 5.21
N SER A 569 34.96 -16.68 5.59
CA SER A 569 35.69 -17.58 4.70
C SER A 569 34.88 -18.79 4.19
N SER A 570 33.71 -19.05 4.78
CA SER A 570 32.77 -20.10 4.39
C SER A 570 31.61 -19.58 3.52
N GLY A 571 31.63 -18.30 3.14
CA GLY A 571 30.59 -17.66 2.32
C GLY A 571 29.34 -17.25 3.09
N ARG A 572 29.32 -17.37 4.42
CA ARG A 572 28.16 -16.97 5.25
C ARG A 572 28.21 -15.46 5.50
N GLY A 573 27.06 -14.81 5.49
CA GLY A 573 26.97 -13.38 5.78
C GLY A 573 27.45 -13.05 7.20
N LEU A 574 28.22 -11.97 7.35
CA LEU A 574 28.68 -11.49 8.66
C LEU A 574 27.59 -10.77 9.47
N VAL A 575 26.59 -10.24 8.77
CA VAL A 575 25.41 -9.56 9.35
C VAL A 575 24.18 -10.43 9.11
N SER A 576 23.32 -10.60 10.12
CA SER A 576 22.06 -11.35 9.97
C SER A 576 21.13 -10.67 8.96
N TYR A 577 20.25 -11.45 8.34
CA TYR A 577 19.35 -11.01 7.26
C TYR A 577 20.04 -10.47 5.99
N SER A 578 21.38 -10.41 5.91
CA SER A 578 22.10 -9.93 4.72
C SER A 578 21.90 -10.77 3.44
N ARG A 579 21.13 -11.86 3.51
CA ARG A 579 20.81 -12.77 2.39
C ARG A 579 19.33 -12.81 2.01
N VAL A 580 18.44 -12.19 2.78
CA VAL A 580 17.03 -11.97 2.37
C VAL A 580 16.91 -10.63 1.66
N GLY A 581 15.79 -10.33 1.00
CA GLY A 581 15.52 -8.98 0.48
C GLY A 581 15.32 -7.97 1.62
N LEU A 582 15.82 -6.75 1.45
CA LEU A 582 15.81 -5.72 2.51
C LEU A 582 14.90 -4.54 2.13
N MET A 583 14.32 -3.90 3.15
CA MET A 583 13.45 -2.73 2.99
C MET A 583 14.24 -1.49 2.52
N GLY A 584 13.87 -0.92 1.38
CA GLY A 584 14.51 0.29 0.82
C GLY A 584 15.75 0.00 -0.02
N GLU A 585 15.96 -1.26 -0.40
CA GLU A 585 17.20 -1.74 -1.00
C GLU A 585 17.46 -1.19 -2.41
N THR A 586 16.45 -0.66 -3.12
CA THR A 586 16.63 0.02 -4.42
C THR A 586 17.65 1.14 -4.33
N VAL A 587 17.85 1.76 -3.16
CA VAL A 587 18.88 2.80 -2.96
C VAL A 587 20.30 2.28 -3.19
N VAL A 588 20.56 0.98 -2.99
CA VAL A 588 21.85 0.34 -3.32
C VAL A 588 22.04 0.24 -4.83
N GLY A 589 20.95 0.06 -5.57
CA GLY A 589 20.94 0.11 -7.04
C GLY A 589 21.22 1.52 -7.58
N GLU A 590 20.60 2.54 -6.99
CA GLU A 590 20.90 3.94 -7.30
C GLU A 590 22.36 4.29 -6.99
N LEU A 591 22.89 3.81 -5.85
CA LEU A 591 24.30 3.92 -5.51
C LEU A 591 25.20 3.26 -6.56
N LEU A 592 24.89 2.04 -7.01
CA LEU A 592 25.65 1.35 -8.06
C LEU A 592 25.69 2.17 -9.35
N ALA A 593 24.54 2.68 -9.79
CA ALA A 593 24.46 3.53 -10.98
C ALA A 593 25.34 4.77 -10.84
N ASP A 594 25.33 5.40 -9.67
CA ASP A 594 26.11 6.61 -9.41
C ASP A 594 27.61 6.34 -9.26
N LEU A 595 28.02 5.21 -8.68
CA LEU A 595 29.43 4.79 -8.67
C LEU A 595 29.97 4.63 -10.10
N ARG A 596 29.19 4.02 -11.01
CA ARG A 596 29.55 3.94 -12.43
C ARG A 596 29.65 5.32 -13.07
N ARG A 597 28.67 6.19 -12.82
CA ARG A 597 28.62 7.55 -13.37
C ARG A 597 29.78 8.43 -12.90
N GLU A 598 30.24 8.28 -11.67
CA GLU A 598 31.39 9.03 -11.12
C GLU A 598 32.74 8.36 -11.45
N GLY A 599 32.75 7.23 -12.17
CA GLY A 599 33.97 6.54 -12.61
C GLY A 599 34.63 5.66 -11.55
N TRP A 600 33.92 5.31 -10.47
CA TRP A 600 34.39 4.45 -9.37
C TRP A 600 34.16 2.98 -9.74
N ALA A 601 34.84 2.52 -10.80
CA ALA A 601 34.56 1.23 -11.43
C ALA A 601 34.80 0.04 -10.50
N GLY A 602 35.88 0.07 -9.70
CA GLY A 602 36.19 -1.03 -8.78
C GLY A 602 35.18 -1.15 -7.64
N GLU A 603 34.74 -0.02 -7.10
CA GLU A 603 33.68 0.05 -6.09
C GLU A 603 32.34 -0.41 -6.66
N ALA A 604 32.01 0.00 -7.88
CA ALA A 604 30.81 -0.45 -8.57
C ALA A 604 30.83 -1.97 -8.83
N ASP A 605 31.95 -2.52 -9.31
CA ASP A 605 32.13 -3.96 -9.51
C ASP A 605 31.93 -4.74 -8.20
N ALA A 606 32.43 -4.20 -7.07
CA ALA A 606 32.30 -4.83 -5.76
C ALA A 606 30.84 -4.85 -5.26
N VAL A 607 30.10 -3.75 -5.42
CA VAL A 607 28.66 -3.71 -5.09
C VAL A 607 27.90 -4.69 -5.98
N GLU A 608 28.10 -4.63 -7.29
CA GLU A 608 27.44 -5.51 -8.25
C GLU A 608 27.69 -7.00 -7.93
N ALA A 609 28.94 -7.38 -7.62
CA ALA A 609 29.29 -8.74 -7.24
C ALA A 609 28.59 -9.20 -5.95
N ALA A 610 28.55 -8.35 -4.91
CA ALA A 610 27.87 -8.67 -3.65
C ALA A 610 26.37 -8.91 -3.86
N MET A 611 25.76 -8.11 -4.75
CA MET A 611 24.35 -8.19 -5.08
C MET A 611 24.00 -9.39 -5.95
N LYS A 612 24.89 -9.75 -6.89
CA LYS A 612 24.73 -10.92 -7.74
C LYS A 612 24.63 -12.21 -6.95
N ILE A 613 25.45 -12.38 -5.90
CA ILE A 613 25.42 -13.56 -5.02
C ILE A 613 24.02 -13.76 -4.41
N ARG A 614 23.38 -12.67 -3.96
CA ARG A 614 22.03 -12.71 -3.38
C ARG A 614 20.98 -13.02 -4.43
N ALA A 615 21.04 -12.34 -5.58
CA ALA A 615 20.11 -12.55 -6.69
C ALA A 615 20.14 -13.99 -7.24
N GLU A 616 21.33 -14.61 -7.35
CA GLU A 616 21.47 -16.01 -7.77
C GLU A 616 20.82 -16.98 -6.77
N ALA A 617 20.88 -16.69 -5.46
CA ALA A 617 20.22 -17.49 -4.44
C ALA A 617 18.68 -17.34 -4.52
N TRP A 618 18.17 -16.13 -4.70
CA TRP A 618 16.72 -15.90 -4.82
C TRP A 618 16.11 -16.49 -6.10
N ASP A 619 16.91 -16.63 -7.17
CA ASP A 619 16.42 -17.17 -8.44
C ASP A 619 16.07 -18.66 -8.36
N ILE A 620 16.73 -19.40 -7.46
CA ILE A 620 16.44 -20.83 -7.24
C ILE A 620 15.34 -21.08 -6.20
N GLU A 621 14.98 -20.07 -5.41
CA GLU A 621 13.92 -20.16 -4.39
C GLU A 621 12.52 -20.02 -5.01
N ALA A 622 11.56 -20.81 -4.50
CA ALA A 622 10.18 -20.75 -4.96
C ALA A 622 9.50 -19.44 -4.54
N VAL A 623 9.74 -19.00 -3.30
CA VAL A 623 9.15 -17.79 -2.70
C VAL A 623 10.24 -17.03 -1.90
N PRO A 624 11.03 -16.16 -2.54
CA PRO A 624 12.22 -15.56 -1.92
C PRO A 624 11.95 -14.34 -1.01
N TYR A 625 10.69 -14.01 -0.71
CA TYR A 625 10.33 -12.71 -0.12
C TYR A 625 10.39 -12.66 1.41
N GLY A 626 10.17 -13.82 2.05
CA GLY A 626 9.97 -13.91 3.49
C GLY A 626 11.25 -13.62 4.28
N SER A 627 11.08 -12.90 5.38
CA SER A 627 12.13 -12.64 6.38
C SER A 627 11.75 -13.25 7.73
N GLU A 628 10.88 -12.61 8.50
CA GLU A 628 10.44 -13.06 9.83
C GLU A 628 9.27 -14.06 9.74
N MET A 629 8.40 -13.89 8.75
CA MET A 629 7.22 -14.73 8.52
C MET A 629 7.15 -15.16 7.05
N ALA A 630 6.52 -16.30 6.78
CA ALA A 630 6.39 -16.86 5.43
C ALA A 630 5.74 -15.92 4.42
N TRP A 631 4.80 -15.08 4.87
CA TRP A 631 4.04 -14.14 4.04
C TRP A 631 4.65 -12.72 4.00
N ASP A 632 5.75 -12.51 4.73
CA ASP A 632 6.37 -11.20 4.81
C ASP A 632 6.74 -10.70 3.40
N SER A 633 6.33 -9.47 3.11
CA SER A 633 6.50 -8.81 1.82
C SER A 633 7.69 -7.85 1.80
N THR A 634 8.44 -7.75 2.89
CA THR A 634 9.54 -6.78 3.05
C THR A 634 10.60 -6.87 1.95
N GLY A 635 10.91 -8.08 1.46
CA GLY A 635 11.93 -8.27 0.43
C GLY A 635 11.51 -8.02 -1.01
N GLN A 636 10.21 -7.86 -1.31
CA GLN A 636 9.68 -7.84 -2.69
C GLN A 636 10.36 -6.77 -3.58
N GLU A 637 10.56 -5.56 -3.05
CA GLU A 637 11.21 -4.45 -3.74
C GLU A 637 12.65 -4.80 -4.19
N GLY A 638 13.53 -5.15 -3.24
CA GLY A 638 14.93 -5.47 -3.54
C GLY A 638 15.08 -6.69 -4.45
N ILE A 639 14.27 -7.73 -4.24
CA ILE A 639 14.31 -8.95 -5.05
C ILE A 639 13.94 -8.66 -6.50
N TYR A 640 12.90 -7.85 -6.74
CA TYR A 640 12.57 -7.44 -8.10
C TYR A 640 13.73 -6.66 -8.72
N TYR A 641 14.24 -5.64 -8.01
CA TYR A 641 15.28 -4.76 -8.55
C TYR A 641 16.48 -5.55 -9.07
N TRP A 642 17.06 -6.41 -8.23
CA TRP A 642 18.27 -7.16 -8.58
C TRP A 642 18.00 -8.30 -9.56
N SER A 643 16.86 -8.98 -9.45
CA SER A 643 16.50 -10.02 -10.42
C SER A 643 16.29 -9.42 -11.81
N ASN A 644 15.66 -8.25 -11.90
CA ASN A 644 15.54 -7.52 -13.15
C ASN A 644 16.90 -7.06 -13.68
N TYR A 645 17.75 -6.49 -12.81
CA TYR A 645 19.11 -6.04 -13.15
C TYR A 645 19.98 -7.17 -13.76
N PHE A 646 19.95 -8.36 -13.15
CA PHE A 646 20.72 -9.53 -13.62
C PHE A 646 19.99 -10.39 -14.66
N ASN A 647 18.84 -9.93 -15.18
CA ASN A 647 18.03 -10.63 -16.18
C ASN A 647 17.50 -12.01 -15.73
N PHE A 648 17.22 -12.18 -14.44
CA PHE A 648 16.47 -13.29 -13.88
C PHE A 648 14.96 -13.08 -14.07
N THR A 649 14.50 -13.09 -15.32
CA THR A 649 13.14 -12.67 -15.72
C THR A 649 12.04 -13.46 -15.02
N LYS A 650 12.24 -14.76 -14.75
CA LYS A 650 11.28 -15.59 -14.01
C LYS A 650 11.08 -15.07 -12.60
N THR A 651 12.18 -14.74 -11.91
CA THR A 651 12.16 -14.19 -10.56
C THR A 651 11.60 -12.78 -10.54
N ALA A 652 11.96 -11.92 -11.50
CA ALA A 652 11.33 -10.60 -11.62
C ALA A 652 9.80 -10.69 -11.84
N THR A 653 9.35 -11.59 -12.71
CA THR A 653 7.91 -11.78 -13.02
C THR A 653 7.13 -12.30 -11.82
N LYS A 654 7.63 -13.34 -11.13
CA LYS A 654 6.96 -13.86 -9.92
C LYS A 654 6.88 -12.79 -8.82
N THR A 655 7.87 -11.91 -8.72
CA THR A 655 7.84 -10.80 -7.74
C THR A 655 6.79 -9.75 -8.11
N ILE A 656 6.68 -9.35 -9.38
CA ILE A 656 5.62 -8.44 -9.84
C ILE A 656 4.23 -9.02 -9.56
N ASN A 657 4.03 -10.32 -9.87
CA ASN A 657 2.76 -10.99 -9.55
C ASN A 657 2.51 -10.95 -8.04
N SER A 658 3.47 -11.36 -7.21
CA SER A 658 3.33 -11.34 -5.76
C SER A 658 2.99 -9.95 -5.22
N ILE A 659 3.62 -8.88 -5.72
CA ILE A 659 3.27 -7.50 -5.36
C ILE A 659 1.81 -7.18 -5.68
N LEU A 660 1.32 -7.55 -6.87
CA LEU A 660 -0.09 -7.36 -7.25
C LEU A 660 -1.05 -8.16 -6.37
N GLY A 661 -0.62 -9.29 -5.82
CA GLY A 661 -1.35 -10.05 -4.81
C GLY A 661 -1.60 -9.27 -3.51
N PHE A 662 -0.80 -8.25 -3.23
CA PHE A 662 -0.82 -7.46 -1.99
C PHE A 662 -1.33 -6.02 -2.16
N MET A 663 -1.44 -5.53 -3.40
CA MET A 663 -1.75 -4.12 -3.70
C MET A 663 -2.95 -3.99 -4.68
N PRO A 664 -4.08 -3.39 -4.25
CA PRO A 664 -5.29 -3.32 -5.07
C PRO A 664 -5.41 -2.02 -5.88
N THR A 665 -6.32 -2.02 -6.88
CA THR A 665 -6.71 -0.83 -7.68
C THR A 665 -8.18 -0.47 -7.44
N VAL A 666 -8.46 0.06 -6.25
CA VAL A 666 -9.81 0.49 -5.85
C VAL A 666 -9.95 2.01 -5.85
N ALA A 667 -11.18 2.52 -5.96
CA ALA A 667 -11.43 3.97 -6.02
C ALA A 667 -11.47 4.65 -4.64
N HIS A 668 -10.41 4.41 -3.86
CA HIS A 668 -10.29 4.87 -2.50
C HIS A 668 -8.81 5.14 -2.15
N TRP A 669 -8.49 6.35 -1.69
CA TRP A 669 -7.12 6.76 -1.35
C TRP A 669 -6.42 5.81 -0.39
N GLY A 670 -7.10 5.35 0.66
CA GLY A 670 -6.52 4.46 1.66
C GLY A 670 -6.23 3.02 1.19
N TRP A 671 -6.77 2.58 0.06
CA TRP A 671 -6.56 1.20 -0.44
C TRP A 671 -5.87 1.16 -1.80
N ASN A 672 -6.06 2.16 -2.68
CA ASN A 672 -5.38 2.20 -3.97
C ASN A 672 -3.85 2.19 -3.82
N GLY A 673 -3.20 1.14 -4.33
CA GLY A 673 -1.76 0.97 -4.21
C GLY A 673 -1.25 0.82 -2.77
N ASN A 674 -2.13 0.57 -1.80
CA ASN A 674 -1.73 0.29 -0.43
C ASN A 674 -1.27 -1.18 -0.33
N ALA A 675 -0.02 -1.43 0.04
CA ALA A 675 0.46 -2.81 0.24
C ALA A 675 -0.16 -3.42 1.50
N ARG A 676 -0.44 -4.73 1.49
CA ARG A 676 -0.98 -5.38 2.69
C ARG A 676 0.08 -5.60 3.76
N ARG A 677 0.00 -4.76 4.79
CA ARG A 677 0.76 -4.84 6.04
C ARG A 677 -0.14 -4.46 7.22
N TYR A 678 0.02 -5.13 8.36
CA TYR A 678 -0.92 -4.97 9.46
C TYR A 678 -0.34 -5.10 10.87
N TRP A 679 0.98 -5.23 11.03
CA TRP A 679 1.57 -5.52 12.34
C TRP A 679 2.61 -4.50 12.80
N ASP A 680 3.07 -3.61 11.91
CA ASP A 680 4.18 -2.71 12.21
C ASP A 680 3.82 -1.61 13.22
N PHE A 681 2.52 -1.39 13.52
CA PHE A 681 2.11 -0.59 14.69
C PHE A 681 2.65 -1.14 16.02
N ILE A 682 2.88 -2.46 16.13
CA ILE A 682 3.49 -3.06 17.32
C ILE A 682 4.94 -2.57 17.48
N TYR A 683 5.68 -2.42 16.37
CA TYR A 683 7.11 -2.12 16.39
C TYR A 683 7.43 -0.63 16.30
N ALA A 684 6.56 0.17 15.68
CA ALA A 684 6.84 1.59 15.39
C ALA A 684 5.69 2.55 15.68
N GLY A 685 4.48 2.06 15.97
CA GLY A 685 3.31 2.89 16.27
C GLY A 685 3.17 3.24 17.76
N LYS A 686 2.45 4.31 18.06
CA LYS A 686 2.01 4.62 19.42
C LYS A 686 0.85 3.73 19.84
N LEU A 687 -0.16 3.62 18.98
CA LEU A 687 -1.30 2.73 19.21
C LEU A 687 -0.96 1.32 18.71
N GLN A 688 -0.38 0.52 19.59
CA GLN A 688 0.00 -0.86 19.29
C GLN A 688 -1.24 -1.74 19.06
N ARG A 689 -1.44 -2.21 17.82
CA ARG A 689 -2.43 -3.25 17.47
C ARG A 689 -2.16 -3.90 16.13
N ILE A 690 -2.78 -5.07 15.91
CA ILE A 690 -2.86 -5.72 14.60
C ILE A 690 -4.04 -5.13 13.83
N GLU A 691 -3.72 -4.45 12.73
CA GLU A 691 -4.66 -3.71 11.90
C GLU A 691 -4.02 -3.34 10.55
N ARG A 692 -4.75 -3.48 9.45
CA ARG A 692 -4.33 -2.94 8.15
C ARG A 692 -3.85 -1.49 8.24
N MET A 693 -2.58 -1.30 7.92
CA MET A 693 -1.92 0.01 7.88
C MET A 693 -2.13 0.63 6.50
N ILE A 694 -2.61 1.87 6.46
CA ILE A 694 -2.80 2.61 5.20
C ILE A 694 -1.53 3.39 4.88
N HIS A 695 -0.96 3.14 3.70
CA HIS A 695 0.25 3.77 3.15
C HIS A 695 1.48 3.68 4.05
N HIS A 696 1.67 2.51 4.66
CA HIS A 696 2.92 2.10 5.30
C HIS A 696 4.01 1.78 4.25
N TYR A 697 5.27 1.58 4.65
CA TYR A 697 6.44 1.57 3.75
C TYR A 697 6.34 0.58 2.59
N GLY A 698 5.66 -0.55 2.80
CA GLY A 698 5.45 -1.54 1.75
C GLY A 698 4.78 -0.95 0.50
N SER A 699 3.95 0.07 0.66
CA SER A 699 3.19 0.69 -0.44
C SER A 699 4.09 1.41 -1.44
N SER A 700 4.95 2.29 -0.94
CA SER A 700 5.83 3.09 -1.81
C SER A 700 7.05 2.31 -2.28
N LEU A 701 7.55 1.35 -1.48
CA LEU A 701 8.64 0.48 -1.89
C LEU A 701 8.20 -0.49 -2.99
N ASN A 702 7.05 -1.16 -2.84
CA ASN A 702 6.53 -2.04 -3.89
C ASN A 702 6.07 -1.28 -5.15
N ALA A 703 5.73 0.00 -5.03
CA ALA A 703 5.47 0.83 -6.19
C ALA A 703 6.71 0.99 -7.11
N LEU A 704 7.94 0.94 -6.56
CA LEU A 704 9.17 1.05 -7.36
C LEU A 704 9.27 -0.07 -8.43
N PRO A 705 9.15 -1.37 -8.07
CA PRO A 705 9.01 -2.45 -9.04
C PRO A 705 7.91 -2.26 -10.07
N LEU A 706 6.69 -1.91 -9.65
CA LEU A 706 5.55 -1.81 -10.55
C LEU A 706 5.74 -0.71 -11.59
N LEU A 707 6.23 0.45 -11.17
CA LEU A 707 6.53 1.56 -12.07
C LEU A 707 7.72 1.24 -12.98
N SER A 708 8.75 0.55 -12.47
CA SER A 708 9.88 0.06 -13.27
C SER A 708 9.45 -0.93 -14.35
N GLN A 709 8.62 -1.91 -13.98
CA GLN A 709 8.06 -2.89 -14.91
C GLN A 709 7.17 -2.21 -15.94
N PHE A 710 6.31 -1.28 -15.53
CA PHE A 710 5.48 -0.50 -16.45
C PHE A 710 6.32 0.25 -17.50
N ARG A 711 7.44 0.86 -17.09
CA ARG A 711 8.34 1.54 -18.04
C ARG A 711 8.95 0.58 -19.07
N GLN A 712 9.06 -0.71 -18.78
CA GLN A 712 9.50 -1.73 -19.74
C GLN A 712 8.34 -2.30 -20.56
N THR A 713 7.12 -2.30 -20.00
CA THR A 713 5.91 -2.85 -20.62
C THR A 713 4.75 -1.84 -20.57
N PRO A 714 4.81 -0.72 -21.31
CA PRO A 714 3.87 0.41 -21.16
C PRO A 714 2.43 0.11 -21.57
N ALA A 715 2.16 -1.05 -22.17
CA ALA A 715 0.80 -1.51 -22.47
C ALA A 715 0.05 -2.05 -21.23
N ASP A 716 0.75 -2.45 -20.17
CA ASP A 716 0.13 -2.96 -18.94
C ASP A 716 -0.16 -1.82 -17.96
N THR A 717 -1.19 -1.01 -18.26
CA THR A 717 -1.54 0.16 -17.44
C THR A 717 -2.07 -0.19 -16.05
N HIS A 718 -2.39 -1.46 -15.78
CA HIS A 718 -2.70 -1.92 -14.43
C HIS A 718 -1.52 -1.69 -13.48
N LEU A 719 -0.29 -1.98 -13.93
CA LEU A 719 0.93 -1.73 -13.15
C LEU A 719 1.08 -0.25 -12.80
N LEU A 720 0.82 0.65 -13.76
CA LEU A 720 0.86 2.09 -13.53
C LEU A 720 -0.19 2.52 -12.51
N ARG A 721 -1.44 2.05 -12.63
CA ARG A 721 -2.53 2.41 -11.69
C ARG A 721 -2.26 1.94 -10.26
N VAL A 722 -1.69 0.75 -10.07
CA VAL A 722 -1.31 0.25 -8.75
C VAL A 722 -0.10 1.03 -8.22
N GLY A 723 0.98 1.08 -9.01
CA GLY A 723 2.25 1.69 -8.61
C GLY A 723 2.11 3.18 -8.32
N TYR A 724 1.31 3.90 -9.10
CA TYR A 724 1.12 5.34 -8.89
C TYR A 724 0.30 5.66 -7.63
N GLY A 725 -0.67 4.80 -7.28
CA GLY A 725 -1.35 4.86 -5.98
C GLY A 725 -0.39 4.69 -4.81
N GLY A 726 0.48 3.67 -4.89
CA GLY A 726 1.47 3.39 -3.84
C GLY A 726 2.57 4.45 -3.72
N ILE A 727 3.01 5.04 -4.84
CA ILE A 727 4.09 6.05 -4.81
C ILE A 727 3.61 7.40 -4.27
N THR A 728 2.34 7.76 -4.47
CA THR A 728 1.76 9.01 -3.97
C THR A 728 1.14 8.89 -2.59
N GLY A 729 0.77 7.68 -2.18
CA GLY A 729 0.25 7.36 -0.85
C GLY A 729 0.96 8.06 0.31
N PRO A 730 2.31 8.04 0.40
CA PRO A 730 3.04 8.67 1.49
C PRO A 730 2.81 10.17 1.70
N LEU A 731 2.32 10.91 0.69
CA LEU A 731 1.95 12.31 0.87
C LEU A 731 0.80 12.47 1.88
N SER A 732 -0.10 11.48 2.00
CA SER A 732 -1.16 11.53 3.03
C SER A 732 -0.62 11.40 4.45
N ASN A 733 0.58 10.83 4.60
CA ASN A 733 1.20 10.56 5.90
C ASN A 733 1.96 11.74 6.50
N ILE A 734 2.00 12.87 5.78
CA ILE A 734 2.58 14.13 6.24
C ILE A 734 1.42 15.07 6.59
N ARG A 735 1.33 15.45 7.86
CA ARG A 735 0.31 16.36 8.40
C ARG A 735 0.53 17.79 7.89
N GLN A 736 -0.49 18.64 8.05
CA GLN A 736 -0.43 20.04 7.59
C GLN A 736 0.71 20.87 8.19
N ASP A 737 1.16 20.49 9.39
CA ASP A 737 2.26 21.15 10.12
C ASP A 737 3.65 20.60 9.74
N GLY A 738 3.73 19.58 8.88
CA GLY A 738 4.98 18.93 8.49
C GLY A 738 5.39 17.75 9.37
N SER A 739 4.71 17.51 10.50
CA SER A 739 4.87 16.26 11.26
C SER A 739 4.29 15.08 10.47
N MET A 740 4.71 13.87 10.79
CA MET A 740 4.35 12.68 10.02
C MET A 740 3.96 11.52 10.92
N TYR A 741 3.39 10.49 10.31
CA TYR A 741 3.01 9.26 10.97
C TYR A 741 3.38 8.04 10.13
N ASN A 742 3.62 6.90 10.76
CA ASN A 742 4.11 5.72 10.06
C ASN A 742 3.06 4.98 9.23
N GLY A 743 1.79 5.06 9.64
CA GLY A 743 0.65 4.56 8.89
C GLY A 743 -0.67 5.11 9.41
N PHE A 744 -1.71 5.09 8.56
CA PHE A 744 -3.06 5.48 8.97
C PHE A 744 -3.87 4.28 9.46
N HIS A 745 -4.53 4.42 10.60
CA HIS A 745 -5.40 3.42 11.20
C HIS A 745 -6.70 3.25 10.40
N SER A 746 -6.92 2.08 9.81
CA SER A 746 -8.05 1.75 8.96
C SER A 746 -9.34 1.36 9.71
N PHE A 747 -9.27 1.02 10.98
CA PHE A 747 -10.43 0.60 11.78
C PHE A 747 -11.45 1.74 11.87
N PRO A 748 -12.74 1.45 11.62
CA PRO A 748 -13.79 2.46 11.60
C PRO A 748 -14.01 3.24 12.90
N ASP A 749 -13.46 2.79 14.03
CA ASP A 749 -13.51 3.49 15.33
C ASP A 749 -12.33 4.44 15.56
N THR A 750 -11.33 4.45 14.67
CA THR A 750 -10.06 5.16 14.88
C THR A 750 -9.76 6.19 13.79
N LEU A 751 -9.77 5.75 12.52
CA LEU A 751 -9.66 6.59 11.31
C LEU A 751 -8.78 7.84 11.43
N ARG A 752 -7.52 7.67 11.85
CA ARG A 752 -6.52 8.73 11.97
C ARG A 752 -5.11 8.20 11.68
N GLY A 753 -4.18 9.11 11.33
CA GLY A 753 -2.75 8.78 11.35
C GLY A 753 -2.27 8.47 12.76
N ASP A 754 -1.41 7.47 12.92
CA ASP A 754 -0.78 7.16 14.22
C ASP A 754 -0.06 8.38 14.80
N ASP A 755 0.10 8.43 16.13
CA ASP A 755 0.71 9.58 16.78
C ASP A 755 2.24 9.57 16.66
N TYR A 756 2.87 8.42 16.42
CA TYR A 756 4.30 8.32 16.18
C TYR A 756 4.66 8.49 14.71
N SER A 757 5.71 9.29 14.46
CA SER A 757 6.36 9.33 13.15
C SER A 757 6.93 7.98 12.75
N GLY A 758 7.34 7.17 13.73
CA GLY A 758 7.77 5.78 13.60
C GLY A 758 8.69 5.52 12.41
N ASP A 759 8.39 4.44 11.69
CA ASP A 759 9.10 3.95 10.52
C ASP A 759 8.67 4.63 9.20
N PHE A 760 8.33 5.92 9.24
CA PHE A 760 8.01 6.69 8.02
C PHE A 760 9.22 6.93 7.10
N GLY A 761 10.46 6.82 7.62
CA GLY A 761 11.69 7.00 6.84
C GLY A 761 11.74 6.15 5.56
N PRO A 762 11.63 4.81 5.65
CA PRO A 762 11.55 3.91 4.50
C PRO A 762 10.38 4.19 3.56
N THR A 763 9.21 4.53 4.09
CA THR A 763 8.04 4.95 3.30
C THR A 763 8.38 6.15 2.42
N PHE A 764 9.05 7.14 3.00
CA PHE A 764 9.46 8.35 2.30
C PHE A 764 10.58 8.08 1.29
N LEU A 765 11.53 7.19 1.60
CA LEU A 765 12.56 6.76 0.66
C LEU A 765 11.95 6.22 -0.64
N GLY A 766 10.97 5.31 -0.54
CA GLY A 766 10.26 4.79 -1.70
C GLY A 766 9.67 5.89 -2.57
N MET A 767 8.92 6.82 -1.97
CA MET A 767 8.31 7.95 -2.67
C MET A 767 9.35 8.81 -3.41
N MET A 768 10.46 9.16 -2.77
CA MET A 768 11.48 10.02 -3.36
C MET A 768 12.19 9.36 -4.55
N LEU A 769 12.42 8.05 -4.48
CA LEU A 769 13.02 7.28 -5.57
C LEU A 769 12.08 7.14 -6.77
N GLY A 770 10.77 6.94 -6.55
CA GLY A 770 9.82 6.62 -7.62
C GLY A 770 8.98 7.77 -8.15
N SER A 771 8.96 8.94 -7.49
CA SER A 771 8.18 10.11 -7.95
C SER A 771 8.60 10.54 -9.36
N GLY A 772 7.60 10.73 -10.22
CA GLY A 772 7.79 11.18 -11.60
C GLY A 772 6.47 11.30 -12.36
N VAL A 773 6.52 11.89 -13.54
CA VAL A 773 5.36 12.13 -14.42
C VAL A 773 5.32 11.06 -15.51
N TYR A 774 4.13 10.56 -15.84
CA TYR A 774 3.92 9.57 -16.89
C TYR A 774 2.86 10.04 -17.87
N VAL A 775 3.19 10.11 -19.16
CA VAL A 775 2.22 10.34 -20.24
C VAL A 775 1.97 9.03 -20.95
N VAL A 776 0.70 8.60 -20.99
CA VAL A 776 0.30 7.26 -21.43
C VAL A 776 -1.00 7.28 -22.21
N HIS A 777 -1.06 6.50 -23.29
CA HIS A 777 -2.32 6.09 -23.90
C HIS A 777 -2.88 4.89 -23.14
N ASP A 778 -3.83 5.16 -22.24
CA ASP A 778 -4.49 4.12 -21.48
C ASP A 778 -5.62 3.49 -22.31
N PRO A 779 -5.72 2.14 -22.37
CA PRO A 779 -6.71 1.47 -23.20
C PRO A 779 -8.15 1.65 -22.74
N ASP A 780 -8.40 2.00 -21.47
CA ASP A 780 -9.74 2.22 -20.93
C ASP A 780 -10.15 3.71 -21.00
N VAL A 781 -9.19 4.64 -20.88
CA VAL A 781 -9.49 6.08 -20.70
C VAL A 781 -8.79 7.03 -21.69
N GLY A 782 -8.01 6.51 -22.63
CA GLY A 782 -7.31 7.29 -23.66
C GLY A 782 -6.04 7.97 -23.16
N LEU A 783 -5.62 9.05 -23.84
CA LEU A 783 -4.43 9.80 -23.45
C LEU A 783 -4.61 10.49 -22.10
N VAL A 784 -3.75 10.16 -21.14
CA VAL A 784 -3.76 10.71 -19.79
C VAL A 784 -2.35 10.98 -19.29
N THR A 785 -2.27 11.78 -18.23
CA THR A 785 -1.03 12.07 -17.51
C THR A 785 -1.17 11.65 -16.05
N TYR A 786 -0.14 11.02 -15.50
CA TYR A 786 -0.01 10.79 -14.08
C TYR A 786 1.04 11.74 -13.51
N GLY A 787 0.74 12.42 -12.41
CA GLY A 787 1.70 13.31 -11.74
C GLY A 787 1.85 14.70 -12.32
N GLY A 788 0.99 15.11 -13.24
CA GLY A 788 1.04 16.45 -13.83
C GLY A 788 -0.32 16.91 -14.34
N ASP A 789 -0.44 18.20 -14.63
CA ASP A 789 -1.59 18.75 -15.35
C ASP A 789 -1.29 18.75 -16.84
N MET A 790 -2.20 18.19 -17.65
CA MET A 790 -2.06 18.14 -19.11
C MET A 790 -3.01 19.13 -19.77
N ASN A 791 -2.48 19.91 -20.71
CA ASN A 791 -3.25 20.71 -21.64
C ASN A 791 -3.02 20.21 -23.06
N THR A 792 -4.09 20.12 -23.85
CA THR A 792 -4.03 19.68 -25.24
C THR A 792 -4.54 20.80 -26.14
N SER A 793 -3.67 21.28 -27.03
CA SER A 793 -4.05 22.26 -28.05
C SER A 793 -4.35 21.52 -29.35
N SER A 794 -5.61 21.55 -29.81
CA SER A 794 -6.00 20.94 -31.08
C SER A 794 -5.77 21.92 -32.24
N SER A 795 -5.31 21.40 -33.38
CA SER A 795 -5.25 22.18 -34.63
C SER A 795 -6.56 22.14 -35.45
N SER A 796 -7.60 21.41 -35.00
CA SER A 796 -8.94 21.45 -35.60
C SER A 796 -10.03 20.87 -34.69
N SER A 797 -11.24 21.45 -34.75
CA SER A 797 -12.40 21.20 -33.88
C SER A 797 -13.25 19.97 -34.22
N SER A 798 -12.66 18.84 -34.61
CA SER A 798 -13.42 17.60 -34.87
C SER A 798 -12.71 16.35 -34.35
N SER A 799 -13.42 15.64 -33.47
CA SER A 799 -13.27 14.26 -32.99
C SER A 799 -12.00 13.45 -33.34
N SER A 800 -11.34 13.02 -32.27
CA SER A 800 -10.65 11.73 -32.06
C SER A 800 -9.39 11.35 -32.85
N ASP A 801 -8.89 12.11 -33.83
CA ASP A 801 -7.59 11.78 -34.47
C ASP A 801 -6.79 12.97 -35.07
N ALA A 802 -7.11 14.22 -34.71
CA ALA A 802 -6.43 15.38 -35.29
C ALA A 802 -5.25 15.85 -34.43
N GLY A 803 -4.06 15.93 -35.06
CA GLY A 803 -2.81 16.30 -34.39
C GLY A 803 -2.85 17.60 -33.57
N GLY A 804 -1.93 17.70 -32.61
CA GLY A 804 -1.88 18.80 -31.65
C GLY A 804 -0.70 18.70 -30.69
N THR A 805 -0.44 19.79 -29.97
CA THR A 805 0.60 19.82 -28.94
C THR A 805 0.00 19.47 -27.59
N VAL A 806 0.58 18.46 -26.96
CA VAL A 806 0.34 18.09 -25.56
C VAL A 806 1.40 18.76 -24.72
N THR A 807 0.97 19.56 -23.76
CA THR A 807 1.85 20.27 -22.81
C THR A 807 1.50 19.77 -21.42
N VAL A 808 2.51 19.38 -20.64
CA VAL A 808 2.32 18.83 -19.30
C VAL A 808 3.17 19.60 -18.30
N GLN A 809 2.55 19.98 -17.19
CA GLN A 809 3.21 20.61 -16.05
C GLN A 809 3.35 19.59 -14.92
N PRO A 810 4.57 19.19 -14.55
CA PRO A 810 4.80 18.31 -13.40
C PRO A 810 4.22 18.87 -12.10
N ARG A 811 3.53 18.00 -11.37
CA ARG A 811 2.90 18.23 -10.06
C ARG A 811 3.29 17.16 -9.04
N ASP A 812 4.10 16.18 -9.42
CA ASP A 812 4.68 15.18 -8.53
C ASP A 812 5.63 15.85 -7.50
N ALA A 813 6.05 15.07 -6.51
CA ALA A 813 6.81 15.56 -5.38
C ALA A 813 8.20 16.11 -5.75
N VAL A 814 8.86 15.56 -6.78
CA VAL A 814 10.24 15.92 -7.12
C VAL A 814 10.36 16.75 -8.40
N ARG A 815 9.45 16.57 -9.36
CA ARG A 815 9.44 17.28 -10.66
C ARG A 815 10.75 17.12 -11.45
N ARG A 816 11.37 15.93 -11.38
CA ARG A 816 12.67 15.64 -12.03
C ARG A 816 12.66 14.50 -13.03
N ARG A 817 11.51 13.82 -13.20
CA ARG A 817 11.42 12.60 -13.99
C ARG A 817 10.18 12.61 -14.87
N VAL A 818 10.36 12.31 -16.15
CA VAL A 818 9.27 12.24 -17.14
C VAL A 818 9.40 10.95 -17.93
N TYR A 819 8.33 10.16 -17.97
CA TYR A 819 8.19 9.00 -18.83
C TYR A 819 7.14 9.27 -19.91
N VAL A 820 7.49 9.04 -21.17
CA VAL A 820 6.55 9.11 -22.30
C VAL A 820 6.40 7.71 -22.89
N ALA A 821 5.28 7.05 -22.60
CA ALA A 821 5.06 5.64 -22.96
C ALA A 821 5.15 5.39 -24.47
N ASP A 822 4.59 6.28 -25.29
CA ASP A 822 4.57 6.15 -26.74
C ASP A 822 5.95 6.26 -27.40
N LEU A 823 6.90 6.93 -26.72
CA LEU A 823 8.30 6.98 -27.12
C LEU A 823 9.15 5.91 -26.44
N GLY A 824 8.65 5.31 -25.35
CA GLY A 824 9.40 4.41 -24.50
C GLY A 824 10.61 5.06 -23.83
N ILE A 825 10.58 6.39 -23.61
CA ILE A 825 11.70 7.14 -23.03
C ILE A 825 11.41 7.58 -21.59
N TYR A 826 12.44 7.47 -20.74
CA TYR A 826 12.46 7.98 -19.38
C TYR A 826 13.58 9.01 -19.22
N VAL A 827 13.20 10.25 -18.96
CA VAL A 827 14.13 11.38 -18.82
C VAL A 827 14.23 11.75 -17.35
N THR A 828 15.45 11.79 -16.82
CA THR A 828 15.73 12.20 -15.44
C THR A 828 16.76 13.31 -15.42
N ILE A 829 16.56 14.29 -14.52
CA ILE A 829 17.52 15.36 -14.25
C ILE A 829 18.05 15.26 -12.82
N ASP A 830 19.31 15.61 -12.61
CA ASP A 830 19.96 15.50 -11.29
C ASP A 830 19.66 16.68 -10.34
N ALA A 831 19.42 17.86 -10.91
CA ALA A 831 19.31 19.15 -10.23
C ALA A 831 18.27 20.04 -10.92
N GLY A 832 17.72 21.02 -10.20
CA GLY A 832 16.63 21.83 -10.71
C GLY A 832 15.29 21.09 -10.76
N GLN A 833 14.36 21.59 -11.57
CA GLN A 833 13.02 21.06 -11.76
C GLN A 833 12.57 21.19 -13.22
N ILE A 834 11.86 20.20 -13.73
CA ILE A 834 11.12 20.27 -14.98
C ILE A 834 9.86 21.09 -14.70
N GLN A 835 9.81 22.31 -15.23
CA GLN A 835 8.66 23.20 -15.08
C GLN A 835 7.51 22.77 -16.00
N GLU A 836 7.86 22.36 -17.22
CA GLU A 836 6.93 21.99 -18.27
C GLU A 836 7.65 21.09 -19.28
N PHE A 837 6.91 20.21 -19.94
CA PHE A 837 7.38 19.57 -21.17
C PHE A 837 6.25 19.46 -22.19
N SER A 838 6.61 19.39 -23.47
CA SER A 838 5.65 19.30 -24.56
C SER A 838 6.07 18.33 -25.65
N LEU A 839 5.07 17.79 -26.33
CA LEU A 839 5.18 16.84 -27.43
C LEU A 839 4.03 17.03 -28.42
N GLY A 840 4.34 16.89 -29.70
CA GLY A 840 3.41 17.00 -30.80
C GLY A 840 2.94 15.61 -31.23
N TYR A 841 1.63 15.43 -31.20
CA TYR A 841 0.95 14.25 -31.72
C TYR A 841 0.44 14.49 -33.13
N GLN A 842 0.53 13.48 -33.97
CA GLN A 842 -0.12 13.43 -35.27
C GLN A 842 -0.49 11.97 -35.56
N ASP A 843 -1.75 11.75 -35.94
CA ASP A 843 -2.34 10.42 -36.18
C ASP A 843 -2.15 9.46 -34.97
N GLY A 844 -2.42 9.97 -33.76
CA GLY A 844 -2.31 9.21 -32.52
C GLY A 844 -0.89 8.83 -32.10
N LYS A 845 0.16 9.34 -32.77
CA LYS A 845 1.56 9.05 -32.46
C LYS A 845 2.35 10.32 -32.19
N VAL A 846 3.37 10.22 -31.34
CA VAL A 846 4.33 11.30 -31.15
C VAL A 846 5.17 11.48 -32.42
N ARG A 847 5.16 12.69 -32.98
CA ARG A 847 5.91 13.04 -34.21
C ARG A 847 6.89 14.20 -34.03
N SER A 848 6.88 14.88 -32.90
CA SER A 848 7.87 15.90 -32.57
C SER A 848 8.93 15.38 -31.59
N PRO A 849 10.08 16.04 -31.52
CA PRO A 849 10.98 15.93 -30.37
C PRO A 849 10.25 16.25 -29.05
N LEU A 850 10.73 15.67 -27.96
CA LEU A 850 10.30 16.02 -26.60
C LEU A 850 10.99 17.33 -26.21
N GLN A 851 10.19 18.33 -25.85
CA GLN A 851 10.70 19.63 -25.42
C GLN A 851 10.51 19.79 -23.91
N LEU A 852 11.54 20.20 -23.18
CA LEU A 852 11.50 20.43 -21.74
C LEU A 852 11.88 21.87 -21.42
N GLN A 853 11.20 22.46 -20.46
CA GLN A 853 11.60 23.69 -19.79
C GLN A 853 12.10 23.33 -18.39
N ILE A 854 13.40 23.49 -18.15
CA ILE A 854 14.03 23.14 -16.88
C ILE A 854 14.42 24.42 -16.14
N VAL A 855 14.03 24.55 -14.88
CA VAL A 855 14.31 25.71 -14.03
C VAL A 855 15.29 25.34 -12.90
N PRO A 856 16.05 26.31 -12.35
CA PRO A 856 16.96 26.09 -11.22
C PRO A 856 16.34 25.46 -9.96
N GLY A 857 15.01 25.54 -9.81
CA GLY A 857 14.28 25.04 -8.64
C GLY A 857 14.62 25.78 -7.34
N PRO A 858 14.12 25.30 -6.18
CA PRO A 858 14.35 25.93 -4.87
C PRO A 858 15.82 26.03 -4.47
N ALA A 859 16.62 25.03 -4.86
CA ALA A 859 18.06 24.97 -4.61
C ALA A 859 18.90 25.93 -5.49
N LYS A 860 18.28 26.61 -6.48
CA LYS A 860 18.95 27.53 -7.40
C LYS A 860 20.13 26.90 -8.15
N ALA A 861 19.92 25.68 -8.65
CA ALA A 861 20.94 24.95 -9.42
C ALA A 861 21.42 25.77 -10.63
N LEU A 862 22.74 25.85 -10.82
CA LEU A 862 23.36 26.57 -11.94
C LEU A 862 23.49 25.72 -13.20
N SER A 863 23.42 24.40 -13.06
CA SER A 863 23.47 23.44 -14.17
C SER A 863 22.73 22.17 -13.77
N THR A 864 22.41 21.33 -14.75
CA THR A 864 21.89 19.98 -14.53
C THR A 864 22.50 19.01 -15.52
N VAL A 865 22.62 17.74 -15.12
CA VAL A 865 22.88 16.60 -16.00
C VAL A 865 21.56 15.92 -16.32
N ILE A 866 21.30 15.74 -17.62
CA ILE A 866 20.16 14.99 -18.13
C ILE A 866 20.59 13.59 -18.51
N TRP A 867 19.85 12.60 -18.02
CA TRP A 867 19.95 11.21 -18.44
C TRP A 867 18.69 10.79 -19.19
N ILE A 868 18.87 10.01 -20.25
CA ILE A 868 17.80 9.46 -21.08
C ILE A 868 17.94 7.95 -21.09
N GLU A 869 16.92 7.26 -20.60
CA GLU A 869 16.79 5.81 -20.64
C GLU A 869 15.67 5.42 -21.62
N THR A 870 15.80 4.27 -22.27
CA THR A 870 14.86 3.78 -23.29
C THR A 870 14.28 2.41 -22.92
N PRO A 871 13.60 2.27 -21.77
CA PRO A 871 13.24 0.97 -21.21
C PRO A 871 12.25 0.15 -22.06
N ALA A 872 11.46 0.79 -22.93
CA ALA A 872 10.48 0.11 -23.79
C ALA A 872 10.79 0.22 -25.29
N THR A 873 11.98 0.69 -25.67
CA THR A 873 12.37 0.84 -27.08
C THR A 873 13.85 0.58 -27.31
N SER A 874 14.18 0.14 -28.53
CA SER A 874 15.58 0.02 -28.98
C SER A 874 16.08 1.27 -29.69
N GLU A 875 15.18 2.24 -29.93
CA GLU A 875 15.52 3.53 -30.48
C GLU A 875 16.43 4.30 -29.52
N ARG A 876 17.35 5.10 -30.07
CA ARG A 876 18.24 5.95 -29.29
C ARG A 876 17.78 7.39 -29.35
N PHE A 877 17.98 8.12 -28.27
CA PHE A 877 17.62 9.52 -28.13
C PHE A 877 18.82 10.31 -27.61
N GLN A 878 18.87 11.58 -27.96
CA GLN A 878 19.93 12.50 -27.55
C GLN A 878 19.36 13.89 -27.29
N VAL A 879 20.10 14.70 -26.54
CA VAL A 879 19.83 16.13 -26.43
C VAL A 879 20.28 16.83 -27.73
N ASP A 880 19.43 17.68 -28.31
CA ASP A 880 19.79 18.43 -29.51
C ASP A 880 20.94 19.40 -29.22
N GLY A 881 21.89 19.47 -30.15
CA GLY A 881 23.12 20.24 -29.94
C GLY A 881 24.11 19.60 -28.96
N HIS A 882 23.95 18.32 -28.61
CA HIS A 882 24.86 17.59 -27.71
C HIS A 882 26.35 17.69 -28.08
N ASP A 883 26.72 17.82 -29.37
CA ASP A 883 28.11 18.05 -29.80
C ASP A 883 28.75 19.30 -29.18
N LYS A 884 27.93 20.22 -28.68
CA LYS A 884 28.34 21.47 -28.01
C LYS A 884 28.15 21.41 -26.49
N LEU A 885 27.58 20.31 -25.97
CA LEU A 885 27.36 20.09 -24.55
C LEU A 885 28.50 19.24 -23.98
N ASN A 886 28.81 19.45 -22.71
CA ASN A 886 29.78 18.62 -22.02
C ASN A 886 29.10 17.31 -21.59
N GLU A 887 29.61 16.18 -22.05
CA GLU A 887 29.26 14.89 -21.45
C GLU A 887 29.80 14.83 -20.03
N LYS A 888 28.92 14.52 -19.08
CA LYS A 888 29.25 14.43 -17.66
C LYS A 888 28.44 13.31 -17.05
N ARG A 889 29.12 12.38 -16.37
CA ARG A 889 28.46 11.29 -15.62
C ARG A 889 27.49 10.46 -16.46
N GLY A 890 27.90 10.15 -17.69
CA GLY A 890 27.07 9.37 -18.64
C GLY A 890 25.81 10.09 -19.13
N GLY A 891 25.71 11.41 -18.97
CA GLY A 891 24.61 12.23 -19.49
C GLY A 891 25.12 13.57 -20.05
N TRP A 892 24.20 14.47 -20.33
CA TRP A 892 24.51 15.79 -20.92
C TRP A 892 24.37 16.90 -19.89
N SER A 893 25.45 17.66 -19.66
CA SER A 893 25.45 18.81 -18.77
C SER A 893 24.89 20.04 -19.48
N ILE A 894 23.94 20.73 -18.84
CA ILE A 894 23.25 21.92 -19.36
C ILE A 894 23.27 23.00 -18.29
N ASP A 895 23.70 24.20 -18.66
CA ASP A 895 23.65 25.37 -17.77
C ASP A 895 22.21 25.87 -17.63
N LEU A 896 21.82 26.24 -16.41
CA LEU A 896 20.49 26.74 -16.10
C LEU A 896 20.51 28.24 -15.91
N ASP A 897 19.77 28.96 -16.76
CA ASP A 897 19.52 30.39 -16.57
C ASP A 897 18.44 30.65 -15.49
N THR A 898 18.31 31.90 -15.03
CA THR A 898 17.35 32.28 -13.98
C THR A 898 15.88 32.20 -14.41
N ARG A 899 15.58 32.12 -15.71
CA ARG A 899 14.24 31.98 -16.30
C ARG A 899 13.93 30.54 -16.72
N GLY A 900 14.91 29.64 -16.60
CA GLY A 900 14.88 28.27 -17.07
C GLY A 900 15.41 28.10 -18.49
N THR A 901 15.93 26.91 -18.76
CA THR A 901 16.56 26.53 -20.02
C THR A 901 15.68 25.57 -20.80
N HIS A 902 15.55 25.86 -22.10
CA HIS A 902 14.82 25.02 -23.03
C HIS A 902 15.71 23.90 -23.57
N VAL A 903 15.23 22.67 -23.49
CA VAL A 903 15.95 21.47 -23.91
C VAL A 903 15.09 20.70 -24.89
N VAL A 904 15.68 20.24 -25.99
CA VAL A 904 15.01 19.40 -26.98
C VAL A 904 15.67 18.03 -27.00
N ILE A 905 14.88 16.97 -26.93
CA ILE A 905 15.31 15.58 -26.99
C ILE A 905 14.74 14.95 -28.26
N SER A 906 15.63 14.53 -29.15
CA SER A 906 15.28 13.97 -30.45
C SER A 906 15.77 12.53 -30.59
N GLN A 907 15.01 11.73 -31.34
CA GLN A 907 15.43 10.41 -31.76
C GLN A 907 16.64 10.52 -32.72
N ILE A 908 17.66 9.68 -32.50
CA ILE A 908 18.80 9.55 -33.40
C ILE A 908 18.33 8.82 -34.66
N ARG A 909 18.19 9.56 -35.77
CA ARG A 909 17.93 8.95 -37.08
C ARG A 909 19.25 8.34 -37.58
N GLY A 910 19.26 7.03 -37.83
CA GLY A 910 20.43 6.33 -38.36
C GLY A 910 20.94 6.99 -39.65
N ILE A 911 22.28 7.07 -39.77
CA ILE A 911 22.98 7.44 -41.00
C ILE A 911 22.74 6.37 -42.07
#